data_AF-A0A7L6LBX4-F1
#
_entry.id   AF-A0A7L6LBX4-F1
#
_cell.length_a   1.000
_cell.length_b   1.000
_cell.length_c   1.000
_cell.angle_alpha   90.00
_cell.angle_beta   90.00
_cell.angle_gamma   90.00
#
_symmetry.space_group_name_H-M   'P 1'
#
loop_
_entity.id
_entity.type
_entity.pdbx_description
1 polymer ?
#
loop_
_entity_poly.entity_id
_entity_poly.type
_entity_poly.pdbx_seq_one_letter_code
_entity_poly.pdbx_strand_id
1 'polypeptide(L)'
;MTDITANVVVSMPSQLFTMARSFKAVANGKIYIGKIDTDPVNPENQIQVYVENEDGSHIPVSQPIIINAAGYPVYNGQIAKFVTVQGHSMAVYDAYGTQQFYFPNVLKYDPDQFGPDFKEQLSQSGAYINDDSKGDALIGVRQPFTGAVTITQHENNALFLNVKQFGAIGDGKYHPLSEWFSSISEAKSLYPFVDSLSQSIDWAAWQAAINTGKVIYGTDNAYVITDTLTPVSGGGIIGLGVGKWVSGYTATFAPDITTGTTFLMYGVGNKKYTVDCVSNMDVSGGVVSNPSSEDPYTTTAPASSYDLLDFTNGDANGATRATLKPFSAAILMPETGCVRLENFRIVPYFNGLDGYKDIANTGLGDEWDVGIWSRASFGNEYRNLQVVGYWRKTALLKTNIPVSGTLAAQGEDENYYHCRFQGFKGVSIRAHDVFRITAVTSSTIEIPWSSSHTFETSGVLRSGGRNFTYSGLSVSGDKLVFTGVSNASEATVGSTIRRNDIDNFGMAGTQFFDCYITSLYHHTHLLATSQYLSQPFSRPSECMEVSGEPVRGVQVHAGTIQGWDDVLIHLHDCGNMNFYSTYFESQQAYVTINGGNAIGYGARMIASRQSTSSLPYAAGNTRVLRMVGCSEGNGVDWGPVFNNYTGGRYNSGDGVFNPRDAFIDHKSLPEQSGGESRLVSQKGNARVVCGVGKTVLLGPTSGDCNLQSNTGSLNIRSGIRVRIGHADGTDWWLADANKIAPVDDNVKAIGQPSNRCSVIYAGTGSINTSDETLKTRYDILNAERNAAIEIKSVIYKFKFNDSINHKGIESSRYHFGVGAQTVGDILRKHGLNPEQYAFWCYDEWPDVWGEEVITEESTDPDTGEKIYSQYKTGDMILVKKAGGRYGIRYDELAMFILMAM
;
A
#
# COMPACT_ATOMS: atom_id res chain seq x y z
N MET A 1 -19.76 37.54 89.58
CA MET A 1 -19.53 36.11 89.30
C MET A 1 -19.13 36.05 87.84
N THR A 2 -17.96 35.51 87.53
CA THR A 2 -17.47 35.38 86.15
C THR A 2 -18.32 34.35 85.41
N ASP A 3 -18.89 34.71 84.26
CA ASP A 3 -19.62 33.80 83.39
C ASP A 3 -18.71 32.64 82.97
N ILE A 4 -19.14 31.41 83.25
CA ILE A 4 -18.45 30.19 82.84
C ILE A 4 -19.21 29.64 81.63
N THR A 5 -18.54 29.52 80.48
CA THR A 5 -19.09 28.86 79.29
C THR A 5 -18.59 27.42 79.24
N ALA A 6 -19.32 26.48 79.86
CA ALA A 6 -18.97 25.05 79.86
C ALA A 6 -19.57 24.34 78.64
N ASN A 7 -18.73 23.66 77.85
CA ASN A 7 -19.10 23.18 76.51
C ASN A 7 -18.85 21.66 76.30
N VAL A 8 -18.28 20.95 77.29
CA VAL A 8 -17.91 19.53 77.14
C VAL A 8 -18.64 18.68 78.17
N VAL A 9 -19.57 17.83 77.73
CA VAL A 9 -20.33 16.92 78.60
C VAL A 9 -19.45 15.79 79.11
N VAL A 10 -19.56 15.49 80.41
CA VAL A 10 -18.97 14.31 81.04
C VAL A 10 -19.91 13.14 80.83
N SER A 11 -19.74 12.45 79.70
CA SER A 11 -20.49 11.24 79.34
C SER A 11 -19.54 10.13 78.91
N MET A 12 -19.99 8.89 79.09
CA MET A 12 -19.31 7.73 78.50
C MET A 12 -19.36 7.87 76.96
N PRO A 13 -18.24 7.65 76.24
CA PRO A 13 -18.25 7.66 74.77
C PRO A 13 -19.23 6.64 74.14
N SER A 14 -19.67 5.63 74.90
CA SER A 14 -20.78 4.74 74.58
C SER A 14 -22.01 5.06 75.45
N GLN A 15 -23.23 4.94 74.94
CA GLN A 15 -24.50 5.42 75.53
C GLN A 15 -24.79 5.12 77.03
N LEU A 16 -24.09 4.19 77.71
CA LEU A 16 -24.23 3.89 79.15
C LEU A 16 -22.88 3.51 79.81
N PHE A 17 -22.69 3.84 81.10
CA PHE A 17 -21.57 3.33 81.90
C PHE A 17 -21.86 1.87 82.34
N THR A 18 -21.43 0.92 81.51
CA THR A 18 -21.51 -0.53 81.79
C THR A 18 -20.18 -1.09 82.27
N MET A 19 -20.14 -2.32 82.82
CA MET A 19 -18.91 -2.98 83.24
C MET A 19 -18.07 -3.40 82.01
N ALA A 20 -16.74 -3.39 82.11
CA ALA A 20 -15.84 -3.69 80.99
C ALA A 20 -16.00 -5.10 80.40
N ARG A 21 -16.52 -6.05 81.19
CA ARG A 21 -16.65 -7.47 80.81
C ARG A 21 -18.10 -7.96 80.74
N SER A 22 -19.09 -7.08 80.96
CA SER A 22 -20.51 -7.45 80.89
C SER A 22 -21.38 -6.21 80.69
N PHE A 23 -22.49 -6.31 79.94
CA PHE A 23 -23.44 -5.20 79.73
C PHE A 23 -24.23 -4.76 80.98
N LYS A 24 -23.78 -5.13 82.19
CA LYS A 24 -24.36 -4.68 83.46
C LYS A 24 -23.90 -3.25 83.75
N ALA A 25 -24.75 -2.43 84.35
CA ALA A 25 -24.38 -1.09 84.82
C ALA A 25 -23.19 -1.16 85.79
N VAL A 26 -22.29 -0.16 85.75
CA VAL A 26 -21.28 0.07 86.81
C VAL A 26 -21.97 0.68 88.04
N ALA A 27 -22.91 -0.07 88.63
CA ALA A 27 -23.69 0.38 89.77
C ALA A 27 -22.76 0.75 90.94
N ASN A 28 -22.98 1.93 91.53
CA ASN A 28 -22.15 2.50 92.59
C ASN A 28 -20.68 2.72 92.19
N GLY A 29 -20.40 2.80 90.89
CA GLY A 29 -19.09 3.14 90.36
C GLY A 29 -18.72 4.62 90.57
N LYS A 30 -17.45 4.93 90.28
CA LYS A 30 -16.84 6.25 90.44
C LYS A 30 -16.25 6.71 89.11
N ILE A 31 -16.56 7.95 88.72
CA ILE A 31 -15.96 8.62 87.56
C ILE A 31 -15.02 9.72 88.06
N TYR A 32 -13.81 9.74 87.51
CA TYR A 32 -12.80 10.76 87.72
C TYR A 32 -12.46 11.44 86.39
N ILE A 33 -12.27 12.75 86.43
CA ILE A 33 -12.11 13.68 85.31
C ILE A 33 -10.89 14.57 85.55
N GLY A 34 -9.94 14.56 84.61
CA GLY A 34 -8.65 15.22 84.79
C GLY A 34 -8.10 15.87 83.54
N LYS A 35 -6.87 16.39 83.62
CA LYS A 35 -6.15 16.97 82.49
C LYS A 35 -5.90 15.87 81.46
N ILE A 36 -6.01 16.22 80.18
CA ILE A 36 -5.74 15.31 79.06
C ILE A 36 -4.39 14.58 79.26
N ASP A 37 -4.38 13.30 78.94
CA ASP A 37 -3.26 12.36 79.02
C ASP A 37 -2.69 12.12 80.44
N THR A 38 -3.39 12.56 81.49
CA THR A 38 -3.01 12.32 82.90
C THR A 38 -4.02 11.45 83.64
N ASP A 39 -3.56 10.70 84.66
CA ASP A 39 -4.43 9.89 85.52
C ASP A 39 -5.29 10.80 86.42
N PRO A 40 -6.63 10.83 86.22
CA PRO A 40 -7.54 11.70 86.96
C PRO A 40 -7.84 11.21 88.38
N VAL A 41 -7.37 10.03 88.78
CA VAL A 41 -7.49 9.57 90.18
C VAL A 41 -6.57 10.38 91.10
N ASN A 42 -5.42 10.86 90.59
CA ASN A 42 -4.57 11.79 91.32
C ASN A 42 -5.25 13.17 91.43
N PRO A 43 -5.53 13.69 92.64
CA PRO A 43 -6.17 15.00 92.81
C PRO A 43 -5.46 16.16 92.10
N GLU A 44 -4.14 16.13 91.93
CA GLU A 44 -3.38 17.19 91.22
C GLU A 44 -3.67 17.26 89.72
N ASN A 45 -4.18 16.16 89.17
CA ASN A 45 -4.54 16.02 87.77
C ASN A 45 -6.02 16.33 87.52
N GLN A 46 -6.86 16.39 88.55
CA GLN A 46 -8.30 16.62 88.41
C GLN A 46 -8.58 18.04 87.93
N ILE A 47 -9.61 18.17 87.09
CA ILE A 47 -10.14 19.47 86.65
C ILE A 47 -11.52 19.70 87.27
N GLN A 48 -11.96 20.96 87.32
CA GLN A 48 -13.27 21.27 87.88
C GLN A 48 -14.39 20.73 86.99
N VAL A 49 -15.29 19.94 87.58
CA VAL A 49 -16.53 19.47 86.96
C VAL A 49 -17.70 20.25 87.53
N TYR A 50 -18.71 20.53 86.71
CA TYR A 50 -19.93 21.22 87.11
C TYR A 50 -21.16 20.36 86.80
N VAL A 51 -22.21 20.49 87.59
CA VAL A 51 -23.56 20.07 87.21
C VAL A 51 -24.25 21.23 86.52
N GLU A 52 -24.83 20.97 85.36
CA GLU A 52 -25.67 21.92 84.63
C GLU A 52 -27.14 21.67 84.99
N ASN A 53 -27.80 22.70 85.54
CA ASN A 53 -29.23 22.67 85.84
C ASN A 53 -30.06 22.93 84.57
N GLU A 54 -31.38 22.66 84.64
CA GLU A 54 -32.30 22.90 83.51
C GLU A 54 -32.35 24.38 83.06
N ASP A 55 -32.03 25.32 83.96
CA ASP A 55 -31.93 26.75 83.66
C ASP A 55 -30.58 27.17 83.06
N GLY A 56 -29.67 26.22 82.83
CA GLY A 56 -28.34 26.44 82.27
C GLY A 56 -27.28 26.90 83.28
N SER A 57 -27.63 27.06 84.56
CA SER A 57 -26.66 27.42 85.61
C SER A 57 -25.73 26.26 85.97
N HIS A 58 -24.47 26.56 86.32
CA HIS A 58 -23.44 25.57 86.65
C HIS A 58 -23.09 25.57 88.14
N ILE A 59 -23.17 24.39 88.78
CA ILE A 59 -22.77 24.18 90.18
C ILE A 59 -21.48 23.35 90.22
N PRO A 60 -20.38 23.81 90.84
CA PRO A 60 -19.16 23.01 90.94
C PRO A 60 -19.39 21.77 91.82
N VAL A 61 -18.92 20.61 91.35
CA VAL A 61 -19.04 19.33 92.06
C VAL A 61 -17.68 18.73 92.34
N SER A 62 -17.54 18.16 93.55
CA SER A 62 -16.36 17.40 93.96
C SER A 62 -16.34 16.02 93.31
N GLN A 63 -15.16 15.57 92.91
CA GLN A 63 -14.96 14.22 92.37
C GLN A 63 -14.58 13.22 93.48
N PRO A 64 -14.89 11.92 93.35
CA PRO A 64 -15.48 11.25 92.19
C PRO A 64 -16.98 11.50 92.01
N ILE A 65 -17.43 11.47 90.76
CA ILE A 65 -18.86 11.47 90.40
C ILE A 65 -19.39 10.04 90.58
N ILE A 66 -20.55 9.89 91.20
CA ILE A 66 -21.12 8.57 91.53
C ILE A 66 -22.06 8.10 90.44
N ILE A 67 -22.01 6.80 90.12
CA ILE A 67 -22.93 6.14 89.19
C ILE A 67 -24.03 5.42 89.98
N ASN A 68 -25.30 5.66 89.67
CA ASN A 68 -26.42 4.98 90.33
C ASN A 68 -26.59 3.52 89.86
N ALA A 69 -27.54 2.80 90.46
CA ALA A 69 -27.82 1.39 90.15
C ALA A 69 -28.24 1.14 88.68
N ALA A 70 -28.72 2.18 87.98
CA ALA A 70 -29.12 2.12 86.58
C ALA A 70 -28.00 2.50 85.60
N GLY A 71 -26.80 2.85 86.07
CA GLY A 71 -25.64 3.19 85.22
C GLY A 71 -25.53 4.65 84.81
N TYR A 72 -26.25 5.55 85.49
CA TYR A 72 -26.21 7.00 85.22
C TYR A 72 -25.39 7.75 86.28
N PRO A 73 -24.61 8.77 85.89
CA PRO A 73 -23.98 9.67 86.84
C PRO A 73 -25.04 10.46 87.61
N VAL A 74 -24.87 10.59 88.92
CA VAL A 74 -25.83 11.23 89.82
C VAL A 74 -25.18 12.30 90.69
N TYR A 75 -25.95 13.34 90.99
CA TYR A 75 -25.65 14.34 92.00
C TYR A 75 -26.74 14.29 93.08
N ASN A 76 -26.37 14.15 94.36
CA ASN A 76 -27.31 13.97 95.48
C ASN A 76 -28.36 12.84 95.26
N GLY A 77 -28.00 11.79 94.53
CA GLY A 77 -28.87 10.63 94.27
C GLY A 77 -29.84 10.79 93.09
N GLN A 78 -29.89 11.96 92.44
CA GLN A 78 -30.67 12.20 91.21
C GLN A 78 -29.76 12.23 89.98
N ILE A 79 -30.28 11.80 88.83
CA ILE A 79 -29.55 11.87 87.55
C ILE A 79 -29.32 13.34 87.20
N ALA A 80 -28.07 13.68 86.90
CA ALA A 80 -27.67 15.06 86.60
C ALA A 80 -26.73 15.10 85.39
N LYS A 81 -26.74 16.22 84.65
CA LYS A 81 -25.82 16.47 83.54
C LYS A 81 -24.53 17.08 84.08
N PHE A 82 -23.41 16.39 83.88
CA PHE A 82 -22.10 16.87 84.28
C PHE A 82 -21.36 17.46 83.08
N VAL A 83 -20.68 18.59 83.26
CA VAL A 83 -19.95 19.31 82.21
C VAL A 83 -18.61 19.83 82.71
N THR A 84 -17.68 20.05 81.77
CA THR A 84 -16.38 20.67 81.98
C THR A 84 -16.17 21.81 81.00
N VAL A 85 -15.25 22.72 81.33
CA VAL A 85 -14.91 23.89 80.51
C VAL A 85 -13.84 23.61 79.45
N GLN A 86 -13.21 22.43 79.49
CA GLN A 86 -12.11 22.03 78.61
C GLN A 86 -12.11 20.51 78.39
N GLY A 87 -11.43 20.04 77.34
CA GLY A 87 -11.22 18.62 77.12
C GLY A 87 -10.49 17.94 78.29
N HIS A 88 -10.80 16.67 78.54
CA HIS A 88 -10.40 15.98 79.76
C HIS A 88 -10.04 14.51 79.55
N SER A 89 -9.25 13.95 80.46
CA SER A 89 -9.13 12.50 80.67
C SER A 89 -10.27 12.01 81.56
N MET A 90 -10.66 10.75 81.43
CA MET A 90 -11.71 10.14 82.24
C MET A 90 -11.33 8.72 82.69
N ALA A 91 -11.48 8.41 83.98
CA ALA A 91 -11.33 7.07 84.51
C ALA A 91 -12.62 6.63 85.21
N VAL A 92 -13.10 5.43 84.90
CA VAL A 92 -14.33 4.85 85.46
C VAL A 92 -13.96 3.61 86.26
N TYR A 93 -14.34 3.57 87.53
CA TYR A 93 -14.10 2.47 88.46
C TYR A 93 -15.43 1.87 88.92
N ASP A 94 -15.44 0.57 89.20
CA ASP A 94 -16.59 -0.08 89.83
C ASP A 94 -16.65 0.16 91.35
N ALA A 95 -17.71 -0.33 91.99
CA ALA A 95 -17.91 -0.23 93.43
C ALA A 95 -16.81 -0.93 94.26
N TYR A 96 -16.05 -1.85 93.66
CA TYR A 96 -14.96 -2.58 94.30
C TYR A 96 -13.59 -1.96 94.04
N GLY A 97 -13.54 -0.79 93.37
CA GLY A 97 -12.29 -0.09 93.07
C GLY A 97 -11.51 -0.66 91.90
N THR A 98 -12.11 -1.53 91.07
CA THR A 98 -11.48 -2.02 89.84
C THR A 98 -11.78 -1.08 88.68
N GLN A 99 -10.75 -0.65 87.97
CA GLN A 99 -10.88 0.21 86.80
C GLN A 99 -11.62 -0.52 85.68
N GLN A 100 -12.74 0.03 85.24
CA GLN A 100 -13.53 -0.47 84.12
C GLN A 100 -13.05 0.17 82.82
N PHE A 101 -12.90 1.49 82.80
CA PHE A 101 -12.48 2.22 81.59
C PHE A 101 -11.50 3.34 81.91
N TYR A 102 -10.65 3.63 80.94
CA TYR A 102 -9.77 4.79 80.93
C TYR A 102 -9.79 5.44 79.55
N PHE A 103 -10.03 6.74 79.52
CA PHE A 103 -9.96 7.57 78.32
C PHE A 103 -8.90 8.64 78.59
N PRO A 104 -7.70 8.54 78.00
CA PRO A 104 -6.66 9.53 78.20
C PRO A 104 -7.07 10.91 77.66
N ASN A 105 -7.91 10.96 76.62
CA ASN A 105 -8.54 12.18 76.12
C ASN A 105 -9.93 11.85 75.57
N VAL A 106 -11.00 12.32 76.20
CA VAL A 106 -12.38 12.01 75.78
C VAL A 106 -12.71 12.58 74.40
N LEU A 107 -12.09 13.69 73.98
CA LEU A 107 -12.30 14.28 72.64
C LEU A 107 -11.75 13.39 71.51
N LYS A 108 -10.86 12.42 71.80
CA LYS A 108 -10.42 11.42 70.82
C LYS A 108 -11.54 10.42 70.46
N TYR A 109 -12.67 10.47 71.13
CA TYR A 109 -13.79 9.55 70.96
C TYR A 109 -15.10 10.28 70.63
N ASP A 110 -15.03 11.58 70.36
CA ASP A 110 -16.16 12.36 69.86
C ASP A 110 -16.53 11.86 68.44
N PRO A 111 -17.81 11.60 68.12
CA PRO A 111 -18.20 11.24 66.76
C PRO A 111 -17.91 12.31 65.69
N ASP A 112 -17.75 13.60 66.05
CA ASP A 112 -17.50 14.72 65.12
C ASP A 112 -16.04 15.24 65.15
N GLN A 113 -15.06 14.34 65.03
CA GLN A 113 -13.63 14.74 65.06
C GLN A 113 -13.13 15.48 63.82
N PHE A 114 -13.78 15.26 62.69
CA PHE A 114 -13.49 15.95 61.44
C PHE A 114 -14.53 17.07 61.32
N GLY A 115 -14.08 18.32 61.21
CA GLY A 115 -14.93 19.52 61.29
C GLY A 115 -16.22 19.47 60.45
N PRO A 116 -17.16 20.40 60.69
CA PRO A 116 -18.53 20.31 60.17
C PRO A 116 -18.62 20.20 58.65
N ASP A 117 -17.62 20.69 57.93
CA ASP A 117 -17.54 20.73 56.47
C ASP A 117 -16.58 19.68 55.88
N PHE A 118 -15.93 18.83 56.68
CA PHE A 118 -14.99 17.82 56.17
C PHE A 118 -15.67 16.87 55.17
N LYS A 119 -16.94 16.54 55.39
CA LYS A 119 -17.73 15.73 54.45
C LYS A 119 -17.92 16.46 53.11
N GLU A 120 -18.16 17.77 53.13
CA GLU A 120 -18.28 18.59 51.90
C GLU A 120 -16.93 18.73 51.19
N GLN A 121 -15.84 18.89 51.95
CA GLN A 121 -14.48 18.91 51.41
C GLN A 121 -14.11 17.57 50.77
N LEU A 122 -14.36 16.45 51.45
CA LEU A 122 -14.03 15.11 50.93
C LEU A 122 -14.93 14.70 49.76
N SER A 123 -16.19 15.15 49.72
CA SER A 123 -17.10 14.88 48.59
C SER A 123 -17.03 15.91 47.47
N GLN A 124 -16.22 16.97 47.62
CA GLN A 124 -16.18 18.13 46.71
C GLN A 124 -17.58 18.61 46.35
N SER A 125 -18.37 18.90 47.38
CA SER A 125 -19.74 19.40 47.22
C SER A 125 -19.87 20.82 47.79
N GLY A 126 -20.98 21.49 47.48
CA GLY A 126 -21.24 22.85 47.95
C GLY A 126 -20.18 23.86 47.50
N ALA A 127 -19.56 24.56 48.45
CA ALA A 127 -18.54 25.58 48.19
C ALA A 127 -17.22 25.01 47.62
N TYR A 128 -16.99 23.70 47.74
CA TYR A 128 -15.74 23.03 47.37
C TYR A 128 -15.78 22.32 46.02
N ILE A 129 -16.87 22.46 45.25
CA ILE A 129 -17.09 21.72 43.99
C ILE A 129 -16.02 21.98 42.91
N ASN A 130 -15.35 23.14 42.96
CA ASN A 130 -14.27 23.52 42.02
C ASN A 130 -12.93 23.74 42.75
N ASP A 131 -12.73 23.16 43.94
CA ASP A 131 -11.47 23.26 44.68
C ASP A 131 -10.64 21.98 44.51
N ASP A 132 -9.65 22.04 43.61
CA ASP A 132 -8.74 20.94 43.28
C ASP A 132 -7.83 20.51 44.46
N SER A 133 -7.80 21.28 45.56
CA SER A 133 -7.09 20.88 46.79
C SER A 133 -7.92 20.01 47.73
N LYS A 134 -9.18 19.71 47.37
CA LYS A 134 -10.14 18.91 48.15
C LYS A 134 -10.40 17.56 47.48
N GLY A 135 -11.35 16.79 48.00
CA GLY A 135 -11.71 15.49 47.45
C GLY A 135 -10.56 14.49 47.50
N ASP A 136 -10.22 13.93 46.34
CA ASP A 136 -9.14 12.96 46.22
C ASP A 136 -7.73 13.57 46.46
N ALA A 137 -7.57 14.89 46.40
CA ALA A 137 -6.32 15.55 46.76
C ALA A 137 -5.99 15.46 48.27
N LEU A 138 -7.00 15.18 49.12
CA LEU A 138 -6.82 15.00 50.56
C LEU A 138 -6.29 13.61 50.94
N ILE A 139 -6.24 12.66 49.98
CA ILE A 139 -5.90 11.26 50.23
C ILE A 139 -4.49 10.97 49.72
N GLY A 140 -3.57 10.64 50.63
CA GLY A 140 -2.21 10.22 50.26
C GLY A 140 -2.13 8.74 49.86
N VAL A 141 -1.42 8.43 48.77
CA VAL A 141 -1.15 7.07 48.29
C VAL A 141 0.34 6.83 48.10
N ARG A 142 0.78 5.57 48.27
CA ARG A 142 2.19 5.16 48.15
C ARG A 142 2.30 3.70 47.73
N GLN A 143 3.17 3.42 46.75
CA GLN A 143 3.46 2.05 46.30
C GLN A 143 4.36 1.29 47.29
N PRO A 144 4.22 -0.03 47.43
CA PRO A 144 4.94 -0.83 48.43
C PRO A 144 6.38 -1.18 47.99
N PHE A 145 7.12 -0.23 47.43
CA PHE A 145 8.51 -0.41 46.96
C PHE A 145 9.48 0.51 47.69
N THR A 146 10.69 0.01 47.99
CA THR A 146 11.77 0.82 48.58
C THR A 146 12.08 2.02 47.67
N GLY A 147 12.08 3.23 48.24
CA GLY A 147 12.30 4.47 47.51
C GLY A 147 11.04 5.15 46.96
N ALA A 148 9.87 4.50 47.01
CA ALA A 148 8.61 5.16 46.64
C ALA A 148 8.27 6.29 47.64
N VAL A 149 7.84 7.44 47.12
CA VAL A 149 7.35 8.58 47.89
C VAL A 149 5.82 8.62 47.92
N THR A 150 5.25 9.30 48.91
CA THR A 150 3.80 9.54 48.96
C THR A 150 3.42 10.64 47.96
N ILE A 151 2.34 10.43 47.22
CA ILE A 151 1.66 11.42 46.37
C ILE A 151 0.18 11.48 46.75
N THR A 152 -0.57 12.45 46.26
CA THR A 152 -2.02 12.49 46.42
C THR A 152 -2.72 11.51 45.45
N GLN A 153 -3.93 11.06 45.80
CA GLN A 153 -4.75 10.26 44.91
C GLN A 153 -5.11 11.05 43.64
N HIS A 154 -5.29 12.37 43.75
CA HIS A 154 -5.50 13.27 42.62
C HIS A 154 -4.35 13.24 41.62
N GLU A 155 -3.11 13.40 42.09
CA GLU A 155 -1.91 13.32 41.23
C GLU A 155 -1.80 11.95 40.54
N ASN A 156 -2.17 10.87 41.23
CA ASN A 156 -2.17 9.54 40.65
C ASN A 156 -3.28 9.36 39.59
N ASN A 157 -4.49 9.89 39.83
CA ASN A 157 -5.60 9.84 38.88
C ASN A 157 -5.32 10.66 37.61
N ALA A 158 -4.57 11.76 37.73
CA ALA A 158 -4.16 12.60 36.61
C ALA A 158 -3.17 11.91 35.63
N LEU A 159 -2.58 10.77 36.01
CA LEU A 159 -1.70 9.99 35.12
C LEU A 159 -2.46 9.29 33.99
N PHE A 160 -3.72 8.91 34.21
CA PHE A 160 -4.55 8.19 33.24
C PHE A 160 -5.89 8.90 33.07
N LEU A 161 -6.01 9.67 31.99
CA LEU A 161 -7.26 10.34 31.65
C LEU A 161 -8.13 9.43 30.80
N ASN A 162 -9.41 9.33 31.17
CA ASN A 162 -10.38 8.53 30.45
C ASN A 162 -11.62 9.36 30.11
N VAL A 163 -12.31 8.98 29.05
CA VAL A 163 -13.40 9.80 28.50
C VAL A 163 -14.59 9.97 29.46
N LYS A 164 -14.80 9.04 30.39
CA LYS A 164 -15.89 9.10 31.37
C LYS A 164 -15.74 10.27 32.35
N GLN A 165 -14.50 10.65 32.65
CA GLN A 165 -14.19 11.86 33.44
C GLN A 165 -14.66 13.16 32.76
N PHE A 166 -14.96 13.10 31.46
CA PHE A 166 -15.43 14.23 30.66
C PHE A 166 -16.92 14.13 30.30
N GLY A 167 -17.64 13.12 30.82
CA GLY A 167 -19.09 12.98 30.67
C GLY A 167 -19.59 12.05 29.56
N ALA A 168 -18.71 11.26 28.92
CA ALA A 168 -19.15 10.29 27.92
C ALA A 168 -19.98 9.15 28.55
N ILE A 169 -20.97 8.66 27.79
CA ILE A 169 -21.89 7.59 28.19
C ILE A 169 -21.43 6.26 27.61
N GLY A 170 -21.19 6.23 26.29
CA GLY A 170 -20.63 5.05 25.62
C GLY A 170 -21.56 3.82 25.53
N ASP A 171 -22.88 4.03 25.50
CA ASP A 171 -23.89 2.96 25.41
C ASP A 171 -24.36 2.63 23.98
N GLY A 172 -23.75 3.26 22.98
CA GLY A 172 -24.08 3.10 21.56
C GLY A 172 -25.37 3.79 21.11
N LYS A 173 -26.02 4.59 21.97
CA LYS A 173 -27.22 5.35 21.63
C LYS A 173 -26.91 6.82 21.43
N TYR A 174 -27.74 7.47 20.61
CA TYR A 174 -27.62 8.89 20.35
C TYR A 174 -28.22 9.69 21.51
N HIS A 175 -27.36 10.47 22.16
CA HIS A 175 -27.68 11.32 23.31
C HIS A 175 -27.29 12.77 23.01
N PRO A 176 -28.21 13.63 22.55
CA PRO A 176 -27.92 15.02 22.23
C PRO A 176 -27.68 15.85 23.50
N LEU A 177 -26.82 16.87 23.41
CA LEU A 177 -26.55 17.82 24.49
C LEU A 177 -27.82 18.49 25.05
N SER A 178 -28.89 18.60 24.28
CA SER A 178 -30.20 19.11 24.73
C SER A 178 -30.85 18.31 25.87
N GLU A 179 -30.41 17.06 26.14
CA GLU A 179 -30.89 16.29 27.29
C GLU A 179 -30.29 16.78 28.63
N TRP A 180 -29.17 17.52 28.59
CA TRP A 180 -28.48 18.05 29.78
C TRP A 180 -28.50 19.56 29.86
N PHE A 181 -28.45 20.25 28.72
CA PHE A 181 -28.29 21.70 28.65
C PHE A 181 -29.52 22.36 28.03
N SER A 182 -30.01 23.40 28.69
CA SER A 182 -31.17 24.17 28.22
C SER A 182 -30.82 25.17 27.12
N SER A 183 -29.55 25.54 26.98
CA SER A 183 -29.06 26.49 25.99
C SER A 183 -27.63 26.19 25.54
N ILE A 184 -27.26 26.66 24.33
CA ILE A 184 -25.90 26.53 23.82
C ILE A 184 -24.86 27.25 24.69
N SER A 185 -25.25 28.34 25.38
CA SER A 185 -24.35 29.08 26.28
C SER A 185 -24.00 28.27 27.52
N GLU A 186 -24.96 27.51 28.04
CA GLU A 186 -24.76 26.58 29.15
C GLU A 186 -23.84 25.43 28.73
N ALA A 187 -24.12 24.80 27.58
CA ALA A 187 -23.26 23.75 27.03
C ALA A 187 -21.82 24.25 26.77
N LYS A 188 -21.65 25.45 26.22
CA LYS A 188 -20.33 26.09 25.99
C LYS A 188 -19.56 26.40 27.28
N SER A 189 -20.23 26.47 28.43
CA SER A 189 -19.55 26.67 29.71
C SER A 189 -18.75 25.44 30.13
N LEU A 190 -19.18 24.23 29.72
CA LEU A 190 -18.45 22.98 29.95
C LEU A 190 -17.65 22.52 28.72
N TYR A 191 -18.22 22.69 27.53
CA TYR A 191 -17.63 22.27 26.25
C TYR A 191 -17.53 23.47 25.29
N PRO A 192 -16.48 24.32 25.38
CA PRO A 192 -16.45 25.61 24.68
C PRO A 192 -16.55 25.58 23.15
N PHE A 193 -16.27 24.44 22.53
CA PHE A 193 -16.20 24.21 21.08
C PHE A 193 -17.51 23.65 20.47
N VAL A 194 -18.53 23.38 21.27
CA VAL A 194 -19.82 22.84 20.76
C VAL A 194 -20.61 23.96 20.10
N ASP A 195 -21.22 23.72 18.95
CA ASP A 195 -21.95 24.75 18.20
C ASP A 195 -23.45 24.45 18.05
N SER A 196 -23.88 23.24 18.44
CA SER A 196 -25.30 22.85 18.43
C SER A 196 -25.63 21.94 19.60
N LEU A 197 -26.83 22.12 20.18
CA LEU A 197 -27.37 21.19 21.18
C LEU A 197 -27.76 19.81 20.58
N SER A 198 -27.76 19.68 19.25
CA SER A 198 -27.90 18.40 18.56
C SER A 198 -26.58 17.62 18.42
N GLN A 199 -25.46 18.16 18.89
CA GLN A 199 -24.25 17.36 18.97
C GLN A 199 -24.38 16.36 20.12
N SER A 200 -23.78 15.17 19.98
CA SER A 200 -23.85 14.15 21.03
C SER A 200 -22.98 14.52 22.23
N ILE A 201 -23.43 14.14 23.43
CA ILE A 201 -22.64 14.26 24.66
C ILE A 201 -21.34 13.45 24.56
N ASP A 202 -21.38 12.27 23.91
CA ASP A 202 -20.22 11.43 23.66
C ASP A 202 -19.15 12.15 22.82
N TRP A 203 -19.53 12.83 21.73
CA TRP A 203 -18.58 13.62 20.94
C TRP A 203 -18.02 14.78 21.75
N ALA A 204 -18.87 15.51 22.48
CA ALA A 204 -18.43 16.64 23.29
C ALA A 204 -17.44 16.21 24.37
N ALA A 205 -17.72 15.12 25.08
CA ALA A 205 -16.82 14.54 26.07
C ALA A 205 -15.49 14.06 25.46
N TRP A 206 -15.52 13.36 24.33
CA TRP A 206 -14.30 12.92 23.63
C TRP A 206 -13.45 14.10 23.18
N GLN A 207 -14.04 15.11 22.55
CA GLN A 207 -13.29 16.28 22.10
C GLN A 207 -12.73 17.08 23.28
N ALA A 208 -13.47 17.21 24.39
CA ALA A 208 -12.97 17.84 25.61
C ALA A 208 -11.77 17.10 26.21
N ALA A 209 -11.85 15.77 26.28
CA ALA A 209 -10.75 14.94 26.76
C ALA A 209 -9.52 15.09 25.85
N ILE A 210 -9.71 15.04 24.54
CA ILE A 210 -8.64 15.20 23.54
C ILE A 210 -7.94 16.56 23.64
N ASN A 211 -8.69 17.63 23.94
CA ASN A 211 -8.15 18.98 24.09
C ASN A 211 -7.12 19.11 25.24
N THR A 212 -7.03 18.14 26.15
CA THR A 212 -5.99 18.12 27.20
C THR A 212 -4.58 17.86 26.64
N GLY A 213 -4.47 17.38 25.40
CA GLY A 213 -3.20 16.98 24.78
C GLY A 213 -2.54 15.76 25.39
N LYS A 214 -3.31 14.94 26.11
CA LYS A 214 -2.88 13.65 26.66
C LYS A 214 -3.41 12.49 25.82
N VAL A 215 -2.95 11.29 26.16
CA VAL A 215 -3.55 10.06 25.66
C VAL A 215 -4.81 9.77 26.47
N ILE A 216 -5.94 9.62 25.78
CA ILE A 216 -7.25 9.41 26.38
C ILE A 216 -7.67 7.96 26.22
N TYR A 217 -8.09 7.35 27.32
CA TYR A 217 -8.57 5.98 27.35
C TYR A 217 -10.09 5.92 27.20
N GLY A 218 -10.55 5.12 26.24
CA GLY A 218 -11.96 4.72 26.13
C GLY A 218 -12.32 3.72 27.22
N THR A 219 -13.53 3.85 27.77
CA THR A 219 -13.99 3.06 28.93
C THR A 219 -15.12 2.11 28.61
N ASP A 220 -15.79 2.32 27.49
CA ASP A 220 -17.03 1.65 27.11
C ASP A 220 -16.97 1.28 25.62
N ASN A 221 -18.00 0.56 25.16
CA ASN A 221 -17.90 -0.18 23.91
C ASN A 221 -18.34 0.59 22.66
N ALA A 222 -19.23 1.57 22.79
CA ALA A 222 -19.75 2.29 21.62
C ALA A 222 -20.11 3.74 21.93
N TYR A 223 -19.47 4.67 21.23
CA TYR A 223 -19.73 6.10 21.37
C TYR A 223 -20.34 6.64 20.10
N VAL A 224 -21.42 7.41 20.22
CA VAL A 224 -22.07 8.05 19.07
C VAL A 224 -21.41 9.40 18.82
N ILE A 225 -20.83 9.58 17.65
CA ILE A 225 -20.03 10.77 17.30
C ILE A 225 -20.72 11.55 16.18
N THR A 226 -21.07 12.81 16.44
CA THR A 226 -21.84 13.66 15.50
C THR A 226 -21.01 14.71 14.77
N ASP A 227 -19.76 14.93 15.16
CA ASP A 227 -18.86 15.89 14.51
C ASP A 227 -17.41 15.37 14.58
N THR A 228 -16.49 16.00 13.86
CA THR A 228 -15.10 15.56 13.78
C THR A 228 -14.41 15.60 15.14
N LEU A 229 -13.61 14.57 15.45
CA LEU A 229 -12.63 14.59 16.52
C LEU A 229 -11.29 15.13 16.01
N THR A 230 -10.66 15.99 16.79
CA THR A 230 -9.42 16.69 16.43
C THR A 230 -8.31 16.44 17.46
N PRO A 231 -7.62 15.28 17.39
CA PRO A 231 -6.43 15.02 18.19
C PRO A 231 -5.38 16.12 18.08
N VAL A 232 -4.66 16.36 19.17
CA VAL A 232 -3.54 17.31 19.22
C VAL A 232 -2.22 16.57 19.41
N SER A 233 -1.13 17.19 18.95
CA SER A 233 0.22 16.59 18.97
C SER A 233 0.65 16.15 20.37
N GLY A 234 1.27 14.97 20.45
CA GLY A 234 1.67 14.35 21.73
C GLY A 234 0.53 13.64 22.48
N GLY A 235 -0.72 13.84 22.05
CA GLY A 235 -1.89 13.14 22.59
C GLY A 235 -2.24 11.86 21.84
N GLY A 236 -3.41 11.30 22.16
CA GLY A 236 -3.87 10.09 21.49
C GLY A 236 -5.20 9.55 22.01
N ILE A 237 -5.68 8.50 21.36
CA ILE A 237 -6.88 7.75 21.73
C ILE A 237 -6.49 6.28 21.84
N ILE A 238 -6.78 5.66 22.99
CA ILE A 238 -6.62 4.23 23.20
C ILE A 238 -7.96 3.63 23.61
N GLY A 239 -8.53 2.77 22.78
CA GLY A 239 -9.76 2.04 23.09
C GLY A 239 -9.51 0.68 23.75
N LEU A 240 -10.60 -0.06 23.95
CA LEU A 240 -10.61 -1.39 24.57
C LEU A 240 -10.27 -2.53 23.61
N GLY A 241 -10.01 -2.23 22.34
CA GLY A 241 -9.74 -3.20 21.28
C GLY A 241 -10.74 -3.13 20.13
N VAL A 242 -10.62 -4.08 19.21
CA VAL A 242 -11.57 -4.27 18.10
C VAL A 242 -11.93 -5.74 17.97
N GLY A 243 -13.21 -6.01 17.69
CA GLY A 243 -13.69 -7.34 17.34
C GLY A 243 -13.47 -7.70 15.87
N LYS A 244 -13.92 -8.87 15.46
CA LYS A 244 -13.84 -9.33 14.05
C LYS A 244 -14.62 -8.38 13.12
N TRP A 245 -14.03 -8.05 11.97
CA TRP A 245 -14.72 -7.36 10.88
C TRP A 245 -14.40 -8.06 9.55
N VAL A 246 -15.39 -8.74 8.96
CA VAL A 246 -15.26 -9.46 7.68
C VAL A 246 -16.56 -9.27 6.88
N SER A 247 -16.75 -8.08 6.32
CA SER A 247 -17.92 -7.75 5.49
C SER A 247 -18.13 -8.81 4.40
N GLY A 248 -19.38 -9.15 4.06
CA GLY A 248 -19.72 -10.06 2.96
C GLY A 248 -20.12 -11.48 3.32
N TYR A 249 -19.35 -12.15 4.18
CA TYR A 249 -19.60 -13.55 4.47
C TYR A 249 -20.63 -13.70 5.58
N THR A 250 -21.92 -13.74 5.25
CA THR A 250 -23.06 -13.80 6.20
C THR A 250 -22.95 -14.87 7.27
N ALA A 251 -22.44 -16.06 6.93
CA ALA A 251 -22.31 -17.14 7.90
C ALA A 251 -21.28 -16.86 9.01
N THR A 252 -20.39 -15.86 8.83
CA THR A 252 -19.31 -15.57 9.79
C THR A 252 -19.09 -14.08 10.08
N PHE A 253 -19.91 -13.19 9.50
CA PHE A 253 -19.88 -11.74 9.71
C PHE A 253 -20.87 -11.34 10.80
N ALA A 254 -20.36 -10.95 11.96
CA ALA A 254 -21.17 -10.54 13.10
C ALA A 254 -20.49 -9.37 13.83
N PRO A 255 -20.46 -8.16 13.24
CA PRO A 255 -19.97 -6.99 13.96
C PRO A 255 -20.90 -6.70 15.15
N ASP A 256 -20.34 -6.54 16.34
CA ASP A 256 -21.08 -6.15 17.54
C ASP A 256 -20.51 -4.88 18.18
N ILE A 257 -21.32 -4.27 19.04
CA ILE A 257 -20.99 -3.07 19.83
C ILE A 257 -20.78 -3.42 21.31
N THR A 258 -20.62 -4.71 21.62
CA THR A 258 -20.46 -5.24 22.99
C THR A 258 -19.01 -5.58 23.32
N THR A 259 -18.13 -5.55 22.33
CA THR A 259 -16.69 -5.84 22.46
C THR A 259 -15.85 -4.74 21.82
N GLY A 260 -14.69 -4.46 22.41
CA GLY A 260 -13.81 -3.38 21.94
C GLY A 260 -14.42 -1.99 22.11
N THR A 261 -13.85 -0.99 21.44
CA THR A 261 -14.39 0.39 21.38
C THR A 261 -14.76 0.74 19.94
N THR A 262 -15.97 1.25 19.71
CA THR A 262 -16.46 1.68 18.39
C THR A 262 -16.94 3.13 18.43
N PHE A 263 -16.45 3.95 17.51
CA PHE A 263 -16.99 5.26 17.19
C PHE A 263 -17.99 5.13 16.04
N LEU A 264 -19.26 5.39 16.36
CA LEU A 264 -20.37 5.36 15.44
C LEU A 264 -20.62 6.76 14.90
N MET A 265 -20.25 7.01 13.65
CA MET A 265 -20.38 8.33 13.04
C MET A 265 -21.84 8.56 12.61
N TYR A 266 -22.56 9.39 13.36
CA TYR A 266 -24.01 9.52 13.28
C TYR A 266 -24.45 10.77 12.52
N GLY A 267 -25.53 10.63 11.75
CA GLY A 267 -26.11 11.65 10.91
C GLY A 267 -25.26 12.00 9.69
N VAL A 268 -25.54 13.14 9.08
CA VAL A 268 -24.75 13.67 7.96
C VAL A 268 -23.54 14.40 8.54
N GLY A 269 -22.34 13.92 8.23
CA GLY A 269 -21.11 14.54 8.68
C GLY A 269 -20.99 16.00 8.20
N ASN A 270 -20.56 16.89 9.08
CA ASN A 270 -20.40 18.30 8.75
C ASN A 270 -19.34 18.50 7.66
N LYS A 271 -19.76 18.94 6.47
CA LYS A 271 -18.91 19.08 5.27
C LYS A 271 -18.06 20.35 5.32
N LYS A 272 -17.22 20.49 6.35
CA LYS A 272 -16.47 21.72 6.65
C LYS A 272 -15.06 21.78 6.05
N TYR A 273 -14.59 20.68 5.47
CA TYR A 273 -13.22 20.56 4.99
C TYR A 273 -13.12 20.59 3.47
N THR A 274 -12.02 21.12 2.96
CA THR A 274 -11.67 21.08 1.53
C THR A 274 -10.18 20.76 1.40
N VAL A 275 -9.80 20.19 0.26
CA VAL A 275 -8.40 19.94 -0.11
C VAL A 275 -8.16 20.59 -1.45
N ASP A 276 -7.18 21.49 -1.50
CA ASP A 276 -6.77 22.17 -2.71
C ASP A 276 -5.67 21.38 -3.47
N CYS A 277 -5.43 21.69 -4.74
CA CYS A 277 -4.44 21.04 -5.62
C CYS A 277 -4.64 19.53 -5.86
N VAL A 278 -5.82 18.96 -5.58
CA VAL A 278 -6.08 17.53 -5.73
C VAL A 278 -7.36 17.30 -6.54
N SER A 279 -7.21 16.94 -7.80
CA SER A 279 -8.30 16.59 -8.73
C SER A 279 -8.24 15.12 -9.15
N ASN A 280 -9.13 14.64 -10.00
CA ASN A 280 -8.97 13.30 -10.60
C ASN A 280 -7.86 13.22 -11.67
N MET A 281 -7.21 14.35 -12.01
CA MET A 281 -6.11 14.40 -12.97
C MET A 281 -6.49 13.90 -14.37
N ASP A 282 -7.71 14.24 -14.80
CA ASP A 282 -8.34 13.82 -16.07
C ASP A 282 -7.46 14.01 -17.32
N VAL A 283 -6.83 15.16 -17.47
CA VAL A 283 -5.94 15.48 -18.60
C VAL A 283 -4.50 15.00 -18.40
N SER A 284 -4.16 14.57 -17.18
CA SER A 284 -2.81 14.18 -16.78
C SER A 284 -2.62 12.67 -16.64
N GLY A 285 -3.69 11.87 -16.70
CA GLY A 285 -3.63 10.40 -16.70
C GLY A 285 -4.12 9.74 -15.42
N GLY A 286 -4.75 10.49 -14.50
CA GLY A 286 -5.43 9.92 -13.33
C GLY A 286 -6.82 9.36 -13.63
N VAL A 287 -7.30 9.53 -14.86
CA VAL A 287 -8.52 8.91 -15.40
C VAL A 287 -8.11 7.93 -16.49
N VAL A 288 -8.44 6.66 -16.29
CA VAL A 288 -8.06 5.56 -17.19
C VAL A 288 -9.33 4.93 -17.75
N SER A 289 -9.47 4.88 -19.07
CA SER A 289 -10.59 4.20 -19.73
C SER A 289 -10.62 2.72 -19.33
N ASN A 290 -11.82 2.18 -19.07
CA ASN A 290 -11.98 0.76 -18.79
C ASN A 290 -11.95 -0.04 -20.10
N PRO A 291 -10.97 -0.94 -20.33
CA PRO A 291 -10.94 -1.79 -21.53
C PRO A 291 -12.10 -2.79 -21.58
N SER A 292 -12.70 -3.07 -20.43
CA SER A 292 -13.84 -3.96 -20.23
C SER A 292 -15.17 -3.21 -20.09
N SER A 293 -15.29 -1.96 -20.57
CA SER A 293 -16.52 -1.17 -20.43
C SER A 293 -17.75 -1.84 -21.05
N GLU A 294 -17.55 -2.70 -22.05
CA GLU A 294 -18.59 -3.43 -22.77
C GLU A 294 -18.84 -4.86 -22.24
N ASP A 295 -18.15 -5.29 -21.17
CA ASP A 295 -18.33 -6.63 -20.62
C ASP A 295 -19.72 -6.79 -19.97
N PRO A 296 -20.35 -7.98 -20.01
CA PRO A 296 -21.76 -8.14 -19.63
C PRO A 296 -22.16 -7.59 -18.24
N TYR A 297 -21.27 -7.67 -17.25
CA TYR A 297 -21.55 -7.18 -15.89
C TYR A 297 -21.75 -5.65 -15.84
N THR A 298 -21.18 -4.89 -16.79
CA THR A 298 -21.28 -3.42 -16.79
C THR A 298 -22.69 -2.92 -17.12
N THR A 299 -23.55 -3.79 -17.66
CA THR A 299 -24.98 -3.49 -17.87
C THR A 299 -25.69 -3.17 -16.55
N THR A 300 -25.31 -3.85 -15.46
CA THR A 300 -25.92 -3.66 -14.13
C THR A 300 -25.02 -2.89 -13.17
N ALA A 301 -23.74 -2.72 -13.51
CA ALA A 301 -22.75 -1.98 -12.74
C ALA A 301 -21.82 -1.19 -13.69
N PRO A 302 -22.28 -0.06 -14.25
CA PRO A 302 -21.52 0.67 -15.28
C PRO A 302 -20.14 1.11 -14.79
N ALA A 303 -19.11 0.86 -15.59
CA ALA A 303 -17.72 1.21 -15.28
C ALA A 303 -17.01 1.66 -16.56
N SER A 304 -17.26 2.90 -17.01
CA SER A 304 -16.62 3.41 -18.23
C SER A 304 -15.12 3.69 -18.05
N SER A 305 -14.68 3.91 -16.82
CA SER A 305 -13.33 4.37 -16.49
C SER A 305 -13.04 4.23 -15.00
N TYR A 306 -11.75 4.31 -14.67
CA TYR A 306 -11.19 4.25 -13.32
C TYR A 306 -10.53 5.57 -12.99
N ASP A 307 -10.90 6.16 -11.85
CA ASP A 307 -10.50 7.53 -11.51
C ASP A 307 -9.94 7.62 -10.11
N LEU A 308 -8.93 8.47 -10.00
CA LEU A 308 -8.55 9.07 -8.73
C LEU A 308 -9.69 9.92 -8.14
N LEU A 309 -9.77 10.02 -6.81
CA LEU A 309 -10.70 10.94 -6.16
C LEU A 309 -10.51 12.39 -6.60
N ASP A 310 -11.61 13.08 -6.88
CA ASP A 310 -11.63 14.51 -7.21
C ASP A 310 -12.13 15.33 -6.01
N PHE A 311 -11.33 16.28 -5.55
CA PHE A 311 -11.68 17.23 -4.49
C PHE A 311 -12.08 18.61 -5.03
N THR A 312 -12.32 18.74 -6.33
CA THR A 312 -12.83 19.95 -7.01
C THR A 312 -14.21 19.71 -7.61
N ASN A 313 -15.02 20.74 -7.89
CA ASN A 313 -16.31 20.58 -8.55
C ASN A 313 -16.22 20.44 -10.08
N GLY A 314 -15.02 20.52 -10.66
CA GLY A 314 -14.85 20.45 -12.12
C GLY A 314 -15.53 21.61 -12.86
N ASP A 315 -15.64 22.77 -12.23
CA ASP A 315 -16.39 23.94 -12.68
C ASP A 315 -15.49 25.15 -13.03
N ALA A 316 -14.20 24.90 -13.28
CA ALA A 316 -13.29 25.95 -13.76
C ALA A 316 -13.82 26.56 -15.06
N ASN A 317 -13.71 27.89 -15.19
CA ASN A 317 -14.17 28.62 -16.36
C ASN A 317 -13.09 29.61 -16.85
N GLY A 318 -12.46 29.27 -17.97
CA GLY A 318 -11.32 30.02 -18.48
C GLY A 318 -10.17 30.05 -17.46
N ALA A 319 -9.72 31.25 -17.11
CA ALA A 319 -8.70 31.48 -16.08
C ALA A 319 -9.25 31.41 -14.64
N THR A 320 -10.57 31.28 -14.46
CA THR A 320 -11.17 31.09 -13.14
C THR A 320 -10.99 29.63 -12.73
N ARG A 321 -10.33 29.40 -11.60
CA ARG A 321 -10.13 28.06 -11.02
C ARG A 321 -11.44 27.38 -10.62
N ALA A 322 -11.39 26.05 -10.54
CA ALA A 322 -12.49 25.25 -10.00
C ALA A 322 -12.71 25.53 -8.50
N THR A 323 -13.97 25.46 -8.08
CA THR A 323 -14.34 25.47 -6.67
C THR A 323 -14.03 24.12 -6.03
N LEU A 324 -13.73 24.13 -4.73
CA LEU A 324 -13.37 22.91 -3.99
C LEU A 324 -14.62 22.18 -3.48
N LYS A 325 -14.62 20.85 -3.50
CA LYS A 325 -15.68 19.98 -2.95
C LYS A 325 -15.55 19.91 -1.43
N PRO A 326 -16.52 20.42 -0.65
CA PRO A 326 -16.53 20.26 0.79
C PRO A 326 -16.76 18.79 1.18
N PHE A 327 -16.14 18.34 2.27
CA PHE A 327 -16.29 16.99 2.80
C PHE A 327 -16.20 16.95 4.33
N SER A 328 -16.70 15.87 4.92
CA SER A 328 -16.62 15.57 6.36
C SER A 328 -15.50 14.57 6.65
N ALA A 329 -14.85 14.68 7.80
CA ALA A 329 -13.89 13.68 8.30
C ALA A 329 -14.23 13.27 9.73
N ALA A 330 -14.19 11.98 10.06
CA ALA A 330 -14.48 11.51 11.42
C ALA A 330 -13.37 11.89 12.40
N ILE A 331 -12.10 11.69 12.00
CA ILE A 331 -10.93 12.15 12.75
C ILE A 331 -10.04 12.97 11.83
N LEU A 332 -9.67 14.17 12.28
CA LEU A 332 -8.73 15.04 11.61
C LEU A 332 -7.42 15.12 12.40
N MET A 333 -6.34 14.65 11.78
CA MET A 333 -5.02 14.68 12.42
C MET A 333 -4.42 16.09 12.42
N PRO A 334 -3.60 16.44 13.42
CA PRO A 334 -2.87 17.70 13.44
C PRO A 334 -1.69 17.66 12.47
N GLU A 335 -1.37 18.79 11.85
CA GLU A 335 -0.26 18.92 10.88
C GLU A 335 1.11 18.70 11.54
N THR A 336 1.26 19.01 12.84
CA THR A 336 2.48 18.69 13.59
C THR A 336 2.64 17.19 13.85
N GLY A 337 1.57 16.39 13.68
CA GLY A 337 1.55 14.94 13.87
C GLY A 337 1.88 14.49 15.30
N CYS A 338 2.60 13.37 15.43
CA CYS A 338 2.94 12.70 16.70
C CYS A 338 1.73 12.34 17.58
N VAL A 339 0.64 11.87 16.96
CA VAL A 339 -0.55 11.36 17.64
C VAL A 339 -0.57 9.85 17.58
N ARG A 340 -1.00 9.22 18.68
CA ARG A 340 -1.22 7.77 18.76
C ARG A 340 -2.71 7.43 18.73
N LEU A 341 -3.13 6.63 17.77
CA LEU A 341 -4.49 6.07 17.69
C LEU A 341 -4.41 4.55 17.79
N GLU A 342 -5.08 3.96 18.78
CA GLU A 342 -4.92 2.54 19.06
C GLU A 342 -6.18 1.84 19.58
N ASN A 343 -6.43 0.60 19.13
CA ASN A 343 -7.41 -0.32 19.71
C ASN A 343 -8.88 0.17 19.64
N PHE A 344 -9.31 0.74 18.52
CA PHE A 344 -10.72 1.08 18.31
C PHE A 344 -11.17 1.00 16.83
N ARG A 345 -12.48 0.94 16.64
CA ARG A 345 -13.15 0.98 15.34
C ARG A 345 -13.78 2.36 15.10
N ILE A 346 -13.76 2.83 13.87
CA ILE A 346 -14.56 3.96 13.38
C ILE A 346 -15.40 3.47 12.21
N VAL A 347 -16.68 3.77 12.23
CA VAL A 347 -17.62 3.29 11.21
C VAL A 347 -18.82 4.24 11.10
N PRO A 348 -19.34 4.53 9.89
CA PRO A 348 -20.62 5.20 9.74
C PRO A 348 -21.73 4.46 10.49
N TYR A 349 -22.58 5.20 11.20
CA TYR A 349 -23.73 4.60 11.88
C TYR A 349 -24.68 4.01 10.83
N PHE A 350 -25.10 2.77 11.04
CA PHE A 350 -26.06 2.14 10.15
C PHE A 350 -27.03 1.31 10.96
N ASN A 351 -27.97 2.00 11.63
CA ASN A 351 -28.78 1.42 12.70
C ASN A 351 -27.87 0.75 13.76
N GLY A 352 -26.93 1.54 14.30
CA GLY A 352 -25.78 1.03 15.04
C GLY A 352 -24.84 0.30 14.08
N LEU A 353 -24.75 -1.02 14.21
CA LEU A 353 -24.05 -1.91 13.27
C LEU A 353 -24.97 -2.93 12.58
N ASP A 354 -26.26 -2.96 12.91
CA ASP A 354 -27.18 -3.99 12.42
C ASP A 354 -27.45 -3.85 10.92
N GLY A 355 -27.38 -2.63 10.38
CA GLY A 355 -27.53 -2.36 8.96
C GLY A 355 -26.47 -3.04 8.09
N TYR A 356 -25.31 -3.39 8.66
CA TYR A 356 -24.25 -4.12 7.95
C TYR A 356 -24.50 -5.63 7.85
N LYS A 357 -25.47 -6.18 8.59
CA LYS A 357 -25.65 -7.64 8.73
C LYS A 357 -26.61 -8.25 7.72
N ASP A 358 -27.44 -7.44 7.07
CA ASP A 358 -28.54 -7.91 6.21
C ASP A 358 -28.16 -7.87 4.73
N ILE A 359 -28.03 -9.03 4.08
CA ILE A 359 -27.71 -9.12 2.64
C ILE A 359 -28.77 -8.57 1.68
N ALA A 360 -29.96 -8.25 2.19
CA ALA A 360 -30.97 -7.53 1.42
C ALA A 360 -30.81 -6.00 1.52
N ASN A 361 -30.06 -5.49 2.50
CA ASN A 361 -29.92 -4.08 2.74
C ASN A 361 -28.91 -3.44 1.77
N THR A 362 -29.38 -2.62 0.86
CA THR A 362 -28.54 -1.96 -0.16
C THR A 362 -28.13 -0.53 0.21
N GLY A 363 -28.36 -0.16 1.48
CA GLY A 363 -27.97 1.12 2.05
C GLY A 363 -26.48 1.22 2.38
N LEU A 364 -25.98 2.45 2.45
CA LEU A 364 -24.59 2.74 2.80
C LEU A 364 -24.43 3.31 4.23
N GLY A 365 -25.48 3.28 5.05
CA GLY A 365 -25.51 3.95 6.35
C GLY A 365 -25.43 5.48 6.25
N ASP A 366 -25.20 6.10 7.40
CA ASP A 366 -25.12 7.55 7.56
C ASP A 366 -23.99 8.17 6.72
N GLU A 367 -24.19 9.42 6.31
CA GLU A 367 -23.41 10.03 5.23
C GLU A 367 -22.14 10.71 5.76
N TRP A 368 -21.05 9.96 5.77
CA TRP A 368 -19.69 10.46 6.08
C TRP A 368 -18.72 10.18 4.93
N ASP A 369 -17.90 11.17 4.59
CA ASP A 369 -16.98 11.07 3.44
C ASP A 369 -15.64 10.41 3.77
N VAL A 370 -15.00 10.82 4.86
CA VAL A 370 -13.65 10.39 5.22
C VAL A 370 -13.63 9.85 6.65
N GLY A 371 -13.00 8.70 6.85
CA GLY A 371 -12.75 8.16 8.19
C GLY A 371 -11.67 8.96 8.91
N ILE A 372 -10.40 8.71 8.57
CA ILE A 372 -9.26 9.45 9.11
C ILE A 372 -8.69 10.32 8.00
N TRP A 373 -8.55 11.61 8.26
CA TRP A 373 -7.77 12.52 7.42
C TRP A 373 -6.43 12.86 8.08
N SER A 374 -5.37 12.22 7.60
CA SER A 374 -3.97 12.56 7.85
C SER A 374 -3.54 13.67 6.89
N ARG A 375 -3.27 14.87 7.41
CA ARG A 375 -3.04 16.08 6.60
C ARG A 375 -1.70 16.71 6.92
N ALA A 376 -0.78 16.62 5.98
CA ALA A 376 0.58 17.14 6.12
C ALA A 376 1.17 16.83 7.51
N SER A 377 0.95 15.61 8.00
CA SER A 377 1.32 15.18 9.33
C SER A 377 2.55 14.29 9.33
N PHE A 378 3.27 14.33 10.46
CA PHE A 378 4.54 13.65 10.67
C PHE A 378 4.49 12.69 11.86
N GLY A 379 5.02 11.48 11.74
CA GLY A 379 5.26 10.62 12.91
C GLY A 379 4.01 10.13 13.64
N ASN A 380 2.85 10.08 12.98
CA ASN A 380 1.65 9.50 13.59
C ASN A 380 1.73 7.97 13.64
N GLU A 381 1.13 7.41 14.68
CA GLU A 381 1.14 5.98 14.94
C GLU A 381 -0.28 5.44 15.05
N TYR A 382 -0.58 4.44 14.23
CA TYR A 382 -1.89 3.81 14.15
C TYR A 382 -1.74 2.32 14.44
N ARG A 383 -2.42 1.80 15.46
CA ARG A 383 -2.25 0.41 15.92
C ARG A 383 -3.59 -0.28 16.13
N ASN A 384 -3.78 -1.45 15.50
CA ASN A 384 -4.97 -2.28 15.70
C ASN A 384 -6.28 -1.47 15.54
N LEU A 385 -6.35 -0.68 14.46
CA LEU A 385 -7.49 0.16 14.14
C LEU A 385 -8.36 -0.48 13.06
N GLN A 386 -9.67 -0.27 13.14
CA GLN A 386 -10.60 -0.60 12.06
C GLN A 386 -11.31 0.67 11.60
N VAL A 387 -10.93 1.21 10.45
CA VAL A 387 -11.64 2.32 9.80
C VAL A 387 -12.43 1.74 8.64
N VAL A 388 -13.69 1.41 8.91
CA VAL A 388 -14.46 0.48 8.10
C VAL A 388 -15.86 0.99 7.81
N GLY A 389 -16.61 0.26 6.98
CA GLY A 389 -17.93 0.68 6.50
C GLY A 389 -17.84 1.50 5.22
N TYR A 390 -18.90 2.26 4.93
CA TYR A 390 -19.16 2.76 3.58
C TYR A 390 -18.89 4.26 3.44
N TRP A 391 -17.66 4.69 3.72
CA TRP A 391 -17.24 6.07 3.53
C TRP A 391 -17.45 6.53 2.09
N ARG A 392 -18.04 7.72 1.89
CA ARG A 392 -18.36 8.23 0.54
C ARG A 392 -17.14 8.65 -0.28
N LYS A 393 -15.98 8.83 0.36
CA LYS A 393 -14.70 9.07 -0.31
C LYS A 393 -13.66 8.02 0.08
N THR A 394 -13.23 7.97 1.34
CA THR A 394 -12.18 7.02 1.76
C THR A 394 -12.15 6.73 3.26
N ALA A 395 -11.72 5.53 3.66
CA ALA A 395 -11.46 5.24 5.07
C ALA A 395 -10.23 6.01 5.58
N LEU A 396 -9.12 6.01 4.84
CA LEU A 396 -7.92 6.78 5.18
C LEU A 396 -7.56 7.73 4.04
N LEU A 397 -7.68 9.03 4.28
CA LEU A 397 -7.14 10.07 3.42
C LEU A 397 -5.80 10.53 4.00
N LYS A 398 -4.69 10.27 3.32
CA LYS A 398 -3.40 10.90 3.59
C LYS A 398 -3.14 11.96 2.54
N THR A 399 -2.85 13.17 2.97
CA THR A 399 -2.53 14.30 2.08
C THR A 399 -1.25 14.99 2.51
N ASN A 400 -0.54 15.58 1.56
CA ASN A 400 0.54 16.52 1.85
C ASN A 400 0.16 17.95 1.44
N ILE A 401 -1.03 18.37 1.87
CA ILE A 401 -1.62 19.69 1.65
C ILE A 401 -2.00 20.25 3.03
N PRO A 402 -1.36 21.32 3.52
CA PRO A 402 -1.70 21.94 4.79
C PRO A 402 -2.95 22.80 4.63
N VAL A 403 -3.63 23.03 5.75
CA VAL A 403 -4.95 23.67 5.82
C VAL A 403 -4.93 24.93 6.68
N SER A 404 -3.89 25.16 7.50
CA SER A 404 -3.74 26.41 8.26
C SER A 404 -2.31 26.97 8.32
N GLY A 405 -1.99 28.00 7.55
CA GLY A 405 -0.84 28.91 7.78
C GLY A 405 0.56 28.28 7.92
N THR A 406 0.70 26.98 7.66
CA THR A 406 1.93 26.22 7.90
C THR A 406 2.98 26.61 6.88
N LEU A 407 4.19 26.90 7.38
CA LEU A 407 5.30 27.41 6.58
C LEU A 407 5.78 26.39 5.53
N ALA A 408 5.65 25.09 5.80
CA ALA A 408 5.96 24.05 4.84
C ALA A 408 5.15 22.76 5.05
N ALA A 409 4.72 22.15 3.95
CA ALA A 409 4.02 20.87 3.95
C ALA A 409 5.02 19.70 4.05
N GLN A 410 4.84 18.84 5.05
CA GLN A 410 5.56 17.59 5.23
C GLN A 410 4.57 16.47 5.51
N GLY A 411 4.74 15.29 4.93
CA GLY A 411 3.82 14.16 5.12
C GLY A 411 4.51 12.86 5.47
N GLU A 412 5.56 12.88 6.30
CA GLU A 412 6.52 11.78 6.42
C GLU A 412 6.32 10.87 7.66
N ASP A 413 6.89 9.67 7.62
CA ASP A 413 7.06 8.76 8.77
C ASP A 413 5.76 8.38 9.52
N GLU A 414 4.69 8.08 8.78
CA GLU A 414 3.47 7.54 9.37
C GLU A 414 3.44 6.02 9.29
N ASN A 415 3.13 5.40 10.43
CA ASN A 415 3.20 3.96 10.59
C ASN A 415 1.84 3.38 11.00
N TYR A 416 1.34 2.46 10.19
CA TYR A 416 0.09 1.73 10.42
C TYR A 416 0.40 0.27 10.72
N TYR A 417 -0.04 -0.22 11.88
CA TYR A 417 0.22 -1.58 12.34
C TYR A 417 -1.10 -2.31 12.57
N HIS A 418 -1.29 -3.43 11.87
CA HIS A 418 -2.47 -4.29 12.04
C HIS A 418 -3.79 -3.51 11.87
N CYS A 419 -3.83 -2.58 10.92
CA CYS A 419 -5.01 -1.75 10.66
C CYS A 419 -5.87 -2.33 9.54
N ARG A 420 -7.18 -2.09 9.59
CA ARG A 420 -8.11 -2.38 8.51
C ARG A 420 -8.72 -1.11 7.95
N PHE A 421 -8.75 -0.99 6.62
CA PHE A 421 -9.33 0.14 5.91
C PHE A 421 -10.34 -0.34 4.86
N GLN A 422 -11.59 0.12 4.95
CA GLN A 422 -12.67 -0.18 4.01
C GLN A 422 -13.49 1.09 3.78
N GLY A 423 -13.71 1.47 2.52
CA GLY A 423 -14.54 2.61 2.09
C GLY A 423 -14.62 2.68 0.58
N PHE A 424 -15.22 3.73 -0.01
CA PHE A 424 -15.20 3.90 -1.47
C PHE A 424 -13.77 3.88 -2.04
N LYS A 425 -12.81 4.44 -1.30
CA LYS A 425 -11.41 4.02 -1.35
C LYS A 425 -11.01 3.50 0.03
N GLY A 426 -10.38 2.34 0.14
CA GLY A 426 -9.82 1.90 1.42
C GLY A 426 -8.78 2.91 1.93
N VAL A 427 -7.77 3.18 1.11
CA VAL A 427 -6.71 4.14 1.38
C VAL A 427 -6.55 5.08 0.18
N SER A 428 -6.51 6.39 0.41
CA SER A 428 -6.20 7.40 -0.60
C SER A 428 -5.02 8.24 -0.13
N ILE A 429 -3.96 8.29 -0.94
CA ILE A 429 -2.72 8.98 -0.64
C ILE A 429 -2.46 10.04 -1.72
N ARG A 430 -2.62 11.33 -1.39
CA ARG A 430 -2.70 12.42 -2.37
C ARG A 430 -1.72 13.57 -2.09
N ALA A 431 -1.06 14.07 -3.12
CA ALA A 431 -0.28 15.30 -3.07
C ALA A 431 -0.65 16.23 -4.24
N HIS A 432 0.14 17.26 -4.50
CA HIS A 432 -0.16 18.23 -5.55
C HIS A 432 -0.26 17.55 -6.92
N ASP A 433 -1.32 17.91 -7.64
CA ASP A 433 -1.50 17.61 -9.05
C ASP A 433 -0.33 18.13 -9.90
N VAL A 434 0.00 17.36 -10.94
CA VAL A 434 1.04 17.70 -11.93
C VAL A 434 0.46 17.81 -13.33
N PHE A 435 1.04 18.70 -14.13
CA PHE A 435 0.64 18.91 -15.51
C PHE A 435 1.85 18.85 -16.44
N ARG A 436 1.65 18.42 -17.68
CA ARG A 436 2.70 18.39 -18.69
C ARG A 436 2.91 19.78 -19.26
N ILE A 437 4.15 20.25 -19.32
CA ILE A 437 4.49 21.48 -20.05
C ILE A 437 4.37 21.23 -21.55
N THR A 438 3.50 21.95 -22.25
CA THR A 438 3.26 21.78 -23.69
C THR A 438 4.01 22.79 -24.55
N ALA A 439 4.24 24.00 -24.05
CA ALA A 439 5.01 25.04 -24.72
C ALA A 439 5.66 25.99 -23.72
N VAL A 440 6.75 26.63 -24.15
CA VAL A 440 7.52 27.61 -23.38
C VAL A 440 7.98 28.72 -24.30
N THR A 441 7.84 29.97 -23.87
CA THR A 441 8.47 31.15 -24.50
C THR A 441 9.40 31.85 -23.50
N SER A 442 9.89 33.05 -23.83
CA SER A 442 10.67 33.85 -22.89
C SER A 442 9.88 34.33 -21.67
N SER A 443 8.54 34.32 -21.72
CA SER A 443 7.68 34.88 -20.66
C SER A 443 6.37 34.12 -20.44
N THR A 444 6.18 32.96 -21.08
CA THR A 444 4.98 32.13 -20.93
C THR A 444 5.32 30.66 -20.77
N ILE A 445 4.46 29.95 -20.04
CA ILE A 445 4.44 28.49 -19.94
C ILE A 445 3.01 28.03 -20.23
N GLU A 446 2.86 26.99 -21.03
CA GLU A 446 1.55 26.40 -21.35
C GLU A 446 1.42 24.99 -20.77
N ILE A 447 0.24 24.69 -20.24
CA ILE A 447 -0.18 23.36 -19.80
C ILE A 447 -1.56 23.04 -20.39
N PRO A 448 -2.02 21.77 -20.35
CA PRO A 448 -3.40 21.44 -20.71
C PRO A 448 -4.40 22.13 -19.78
N TRP A 449 -5.48 22.65 -20.34
CA TRP A 449 -6.61 23.12 -19.57
C TRP A 449 -7.42 21.92 -19.05
N SER A 450 -7.82 21.96 -17.77
CA SER A 450 -8.73 20.99 -17.15
C SER A 450 -9.83 21.74 -16.45
N SER A 451 -11.06 21.22 -16.46
CA SER A 451 -12.18 21.80 -15.73
C SER A 451 -11.99 21.73 -14.20
N SER A 452 -11.02 20.93 -13.74
CA SER A 452 -10.66 20.77 -12.33
C SER A 452 -9.39 21.53 -11.93
N HIS A 453 -8.86 22.42 -12.78
CA HIS A 453 -7.65 23.17 -12.47
C HIS A 453 -7.87 24.12 -11.27
N THR A 454 -6.83 24.27 -10.43
CA THR A 454 -6.88 25.07 -9.20
C THR A 454 -5.92 26.27 -9.20
N PHE A 455 -5.47 26.71 -10.36
CA PHE A 455 -4.47 27.78 -10.45
C PHE A 455 -5.09 29.16 -10.25
N GLU A 456 -4.46 29.98 -9.42
CA GLU A 456 -4.83 31.39 -9.24
C GLU A 456 -4.38 32.24 -10.44
N THR A 457 -4.81 33.50 -10.51
CA THR A 457 -4.42 34.41 -11.61
C THR A 457 -2.95 34.82 -11.57
N SER A 458 -2.30 34.69 -10.42
CA SER A 458 -0.86 34.87 -10.20
C SER A 458 -0.39 33.89 -9.14
N GLY A 459 0.87 33.46 -9.17
CA GLY A 459 1.39 32.53 -8.17
C GLY A 459 2.76 31.98 -8.53
N VAL A 460 3.09 30.83 -7.92
CA VAL A 460 4.39 30.17 -8.12
C VAL A 460 4.17 28.75 -8.62
N LEU A 461 4.89 28.39 -9.69
CA LEU A 461 4.97 27.04 -10.24
C LEU A 461 6.32 26.42 -9.93
N ARG A 462 6.39 25.09 -9.86
CA ARG A 462 7.63 24.35 -9.66
C ARG A 462 7.81 23.26 -10.71
N SER A 463 8.97 23.23 -11.35
CA SER A 463 9.40 22.18 -12.28
C SER A 463 10.92 22.01 -12.24
N GLY A 464 11.41 20.77 -12.32
CA GLY A 464 12.86 20.49 -12.35
C GLY A 464 13.65 21.02 -11.15
N GLY A 465 13.00 21.15 -9.98
CA GLY A 465 13.61 21.73 -8.78
C GLY A 465 13.67 23.27 -8.75
N ARG A 466 13.15 23.95 -9.77
CA ARG A 466 13.14 25.41 -9.91
C ARG A 466 11.74 25.97 -9.76
N ASN A 467 11.67 27.21 -9.29
CA ASN A 467 10.41 27.96 -9.15
C ASN A 467 10.26 28.97 -10.29
N PHE A 468 9.03 29.16 -10.75
CA PHE A 468 8.63 30.11 -11.79
C PHE A 468 7.47 30.95 -11.27
N THR A 469 7.64 32.26 -11.16
CA THR A 469 6.58 33.17 -10.70
C THR A 469 5.83 33.71 -11.90
N TYR A 470 4.50 33.66 -11.89
CA TYR A 470 3.66 34.19 -12.97
C TYR A 470 2.71 35.27 -12.45
N SER A 471 2.37 36.23 -13.30
CA SER A 471 1.54 37.39 -12.94
C SER A 471 0.21 37.45 -13.68
N GLY A 472 -0.08 36.48 -14.55
CA GLY A 472 -1.34 36.40 -15.26
C GLY A 472 -1.65 34.98 -15.74
N LEU A 473 -2.93 34.67 -15.85
CA LEU A 473 -3.46 33.39 -16.31
C LEU A 473 -4.49 33.63 -17.42
N SER A 474 -4.43 32.85 -18.50
CA SER A 474 -5.38 32.94 -19.61
C SER A 474 -5.61 31.56 -20.24
N VAL A 475 -6.58 31.45 -21.14
CA VAL A 475 -6.87 30.20 -21.86
C VAL A 475 -6.73 30.45 -23.36
N SER A 476 -6.09 29.51 -24.04
CA SER A 476 -5.91 29.52 -25.50
C SER A 476 -6.18 28.12 -26.04
N GLY A 477 -7.32 27.94 -26.71
CA GLY A 477 -7.75 26.60 -27.16
C GLY A 477 -7.93 25.65 -25.98
N ASP A 478 -7.22 24.52 -26.01
CA ASP A 478 -7.20 23.50 -24.96
C ASP A 478 -6.08 23.71 -23.93
N LYS A 479 -5.48 24.91 -23.88
CA LYS A 479 -4.35 25.25 -23.01
C LYS A 479 -4.70 26.27 -21.96
N LEU A 480 -4.16 26.06 -20.77
CA LEU A 480 -4.01 27.08 -19.74
C LEU A 480 -2.63 27.73 -19.91
N VAL A 481 -2.61 29.05 -20.07
CA VAL A 481 -1.42 29.83 -20.43
C VAL A 481 -1.05 30.74 -19.26
N PHE A 482 0.08 30.44 -18.64
CA PHE A 482 0.71 31.30 -17.63
C PHE A 482 1.49 32.41 -18.34
N THR A 483 1.30 33.65 -17.92
CA THR A 483 1.91 34.85 -18.52
C THR A 483 2.68 35.67 -17.50
N GLY A 484 3.64 36.47 -17.97
CA GLY A 484 4.56 37.20 -17.09
C GLY A 484 5.44 36.26 -16.26
N VAL A 485 5.77 35.09 -16.81
CA VAL A 485 6.48 34.04 -16.10
C VAL A 485 7.96 34.40 -15.97
N SER A 486 8.48 34.47 -14.74
CA SER A 486 9.90 34.66 -14.47
C SER A 486 10.70 33.51 -15.07
N ASN A 487 11.88 33.81 -15.62
CA ASN A 487 12.85 32.80 -16.10
C ASN A 487 12.24 31.64 -16.92
N ALA A 488 11.16 31.91 -17.67
CA ALA A 488 10.33 30.89 -18.32
C ALA A 488 11.12 29.99 -19.26
N SER A 489 12.13 30.54 -19.96
CA SER A 489 13.02 29.82 -20.88
C SER A 489 13.81 28.68 -20.23
N GLU A 490 13.85 28.62 -18.90
CA GLU A 490 14.47 27.51 -18.16
C GLU A 490 13.53 26.30 -17.98
N ALA A 491 12.23 26.47 -18.23
CA ALA A 491 11.28 25.37 -18.25
C ALA A 491 11.49 24.48 -19.50
N THR A 492 11.30 23.18 -19.35
CA THR A 492 11.52 22.21 -20.43
C THR A 492 10.19 21.65 -20.92
N VAL A 493 9.88 21.82 -22.21
CA VAL A 493 8.70 21.20 -22.84
C VAL A 493 8.74 19.68 -22.65
N GLY A 494 7.61 19.10 -22.23
CA GLY A 494 7.46 17.68 -21.93
C GLY A 494 7.80 17.27 -20.49
N SER A 495 8.39 18.16 -19.69
CA SER A 495 8.53 17.96 -18.25
C SER A 495 7.21 18.20 -17.51
N THR A 496 7.15 17.84 -16.22
CA THR A 496 5.98 18.08 -15.36
C THR A 496 6.13 19.39 -14.58
N ILE A 497 5.01 20.03 -14.27
CA ILE A 497 4.93 21.25 -13.48
C ILE A 497 3.75 21.17 -12.50
N ARG A 498 3.90 21.78 -11.32
CA ARG A 498 2.86 21.85 -10.30
C ARG A 498 2.79 23.23 -9.65
N ARG A 499 1.66 23.52 -8.99
CA ARG A 499 1.52 24.69 -8.10
C ARG A 499 2.47 24.56 -6.90
N ASN A 500 3.08 25.65 -6.45
CA ASN A 500 4.05 25.68 -5.36
C ASN A 500 3.98 26.99 -4.55
N ASP A 501 2.77 27.34 -4.09
CA ASP A 501 2.55 28.57 -3.31
C ASP A 501 3.14 28.49 -1.89
N ILE A 502 3.43 27.29 -1.42
CA ILE A 502 4.08 26.98 -0.15
C ILE A 502 5.22 26.00 -0.37
N ASP A 503 6.23 26.03 0.50
CA ASP A 503 7.29 25.03 0.46
C ASP A 503 6.72 23.64 0.77
N ASN A 504 7.00 22.69 -0.11
CA ASN A 504 6.46 21.34 -0.04
C ASN A 504 7.60 20.32 -0.21
N PHE A 505 7.98 19.68 0.89
CA PHE A 505 9.07 18.68 0.95
C PHE A 505 8.65 17.30 0.40
N GLY A 506 7.35 17.11 0.21
CA GLY A 506 6.74 15.86 -0.20
C GLY A 506 6.36 14.96 0.96
N MET A 507 6.00 13.75 0.58
CA MET A 507 5.61 12.67 1.48
C MET A 507 6.50 11.47 1.20
N ALA A 508 7.07 10.93 2.27
CA ALA A 508 8.01 9.81 2.25
C ALA A 508 7.91 8.97 3.54
N GLY A 509 8.29 7.69 3.46
CA GLY A 509 8.40 6.84 4.64
C GLY A 509 7.06 6.45 5.28
N THR A 510 5.94 6.58 4.57
CA THR A 510 4.66 6.02 5.02
C THR A 510 4.68 4.51 4.90
N GLN A 511 4.39 3.79 5.98
CA GLN A 511 4.49 2.34 6.04
C GLN A 511 3.24 1.70 6.62
N PHE A 512 2.74 0.68 5.93
CA PHE A 512 1.65 -0.19 6.36
C PHE A 512 2.23 -1.56 6.69
N PHE A 513 2.04 -2.02 7.92
CA PHE A 513 2.49 -3.33 8.41
C PHE A 513 1.29 -4.18 8.77
N ASP A 514 1.17 -5.36 8.16
CA ASP A 514 0.10 -6.32 8.43
C ASP A 514 -1.30 -5.69 8.32
N CYS A 515 -1.47 -4.78 7.35
CA CYS A 515 -2.71 -4.04 7.17
C CYS A 515 -3.63 -4.74 6.16
N TYR A 516 -4.93 -4.68 6.41
CA TYR A 516 -5.97 -5.21 5.53
C TYR A 516 -6.73 -4.07 4.85
N ILE A 517 -6.55 -3.92 3.54
CA ILE A 517 -7.11 -2.80 2.78
C ILE A 517 -8.12 -3.35 1.76
N THR A 518 -9.34 -2.84 1.78
CA THR A 518 -10.41 -3.23 0.86
C THR A 518 -11.05 -2.03 0.19
N SER A 519 -11.70 -2.29 -0.94
CA SER A 519 -12.62 -1.36 -1.59
C SER A 519 -13.90 -1.19 -0.75
N LEU A 520 -15.00 -0.70 -1.35
CA LEU A 520 -16.28 -0.54 -0.65
C LEU A 520 -16.72 -1.85 0.01
N TYR A 521 -16.48 -2.98 -0.66
CA TYR A 521 -16.67 -4.34 -0.12
C TYR A 521 -18.05 -4.48 0.55
N HIS A 522 -19.08 -4.02 -0.16
CA HIS A 522 -20.42 -3.81 0.37
C HIS A 522 -21.07 -5.12 0.76
N HIS A 523 -21.50 -5.31 2.01
CA HIS A 523 -22.00 -6.59 2.56
C HIS A 523 -22.96 -7.44 1.70
N THR A 524 -23.67 -6.85 0.74
CA THR A 524 -24.52 -7.56 -0.24
C THR A 524 -23.79 -8.17 -1.44
N HIS A 525 -22.47 -7.98 -1.55
CA HIS A 525 -21.62 -8.35 -2.69
C HIS A 525 -21.86 -7.58 -3.99
N LEU A 526 -22.67 -6.52 -3.95
CA LEU A 526 -22.82 -5.62 -5.08
C LEU A 526 -21.56 -4.76 -5.27
N LEU A 527 -21.19 -4.58 -6.54
CA LEU A 527 -20.18 -3.59 -6.95
C LEU A 527 -20.63 -2.18 -6.58
N ALA A 528 -19.69 -1.26 -6.34
CA ALA A 528 -20.00 0.11 -5.94
C ALA A 528 -20.84 0.87 -6.98
N THR A 529 -20.71 0.52 -8.26
CA THR A 529 -21.49 1.10 -9.38
C THR A 529 -22.80 0.38 -9.64
N SER A 530 -23.12 -0.67 -8.88
CA SER A 530 -24.31 -1.47 -9.12
C SER A 530 -25.57 -0.62 -8.99
N GLN A 531 -26.41 -0.63 -10.03
CA GLN A 531 -27.71 0.06 -10.02
C GLN A 531 -28.67 -0.43 -8.92
N TYR A 532 -28.37 -1.56 -8.28
CA TYR A 532 -29.14 -2.14 -7.20
C TYR A 532 -28.74 -1.63 -5.81
N LEU A 533 -27.63 -0.89 -5.69
CA LEU A 533 -27.36 -0.11 -4.50
C LEU A 533 -28.40 1.01 -4.36
N SER A 534 -28.80 1.33 -3.14
CA SER A 534 -29.69 2.48 -2.89
C SER A 534 -29.03 3.82 -3.25
N GLN A 535 -27.70 3.87 -3.20
CA GLN A 535 -26.85 5.02 -3.51
C GLN A 535 -25.65 4.54 -4.33
N PRO A 536 -25.84 4.23 -5.64
CA PRO A 536 -24.74 3.76 -6.48
C PRO A 536 -23.71 4.86 -6.69
N PHE A 537 -22.44 4.49 -6.71
CA PHE A 537 -21.36 5.37 -7.10
C PHE A 537 -21.29 5.48 -8.63
N SER A 538 -20.85 6.63 -9.13
CA SER A 538 -20.70 6.83 -10.58
C SER A 538 -19.49 6.11 -11.19
N ARG A 539 -18.61 5.57 -10.35
CA ARG A 539 -17.36 4.88 -10.74
C ARG A 539 -17.02 3.77 -9.76
N PRO A 540 -16.23 2.75 -10.18
CA PRO A 540 -15.84 1.65 -9.30
C PRO A 540 -15.09 2.13 -8.05
N SER A 541 -15.26 1.39 -6.95
CA SER A 541 -14.50 1.62 -5.72
C SER A 541 -13.12 0.94 -5.81
N GLU A 542 -12.16 1.36 -4.97
CA GLU A 542 -10.78 0.82 -5.04
C GLU A 542 -10.21 0.54 -3.65
N CYS A 543 -9.28 -0.39 -3.53
CA CYS A 543 -8.65 -0.64 -2.23
C CYS A 543 -7.66 0.48 -1.88
N MET A 544 -6.80 0.88 -2.82
CA MET A 544 -5.77 1.88 -2.59
C MET A 544 -5.55 2.79 -3.80
N GLU A 545 -5.53 4.11 -3.61
CA GLU A 545 -5.05 5.06 -4.62
C GLU A 545 -3.86 5.87 -4.12
N VAL A 546 -2.91 6.17 -5.02
CA VAL A 546 -1.73 6.98 -4.72
C VAL A 546 -1.47 7.92 -5.88
N SER A 547 -1.41 9.23 -5.61
CA SER A 547 -1.10 10.22 -6.65
C SER A 547 -0.58 11.57 -6.16
N GLY A 548 0.41 12.12 -6.89
CA GLY A 548 0.82 13.52 -6.83
C GLY A 548 2.31 13.72 -6.56
N GLU A 549 2.81 14.93 -6.78
CA GLU A 549 4.25 15.22 -6.64
C GLU A 549 4.52 16.14 -5.43
N PRO A 550 5.49 15.80 -4.55
CA PRO A 550 6.24 14.55 -4.51
C PRO A 550 5.61 13.52 -3.55
N VAL A 551 4.99 12.47 -4.08
CA VAL A 551 4.73 11.22 -3.34
C VAL A 551 5.85 10.22 -3.61
N ARG A 552 6.55 9.79 -2.57
CA ARG A 552 7.59 8.76 -2.67
C ARG A 552 7.61 7.81 -1.48
N GLY A 553 8.18 6.61 -1.64
CA GLY A 553 8.61 5.79 -0.50
C GLY A 553 7.47 5.25 0.38
N VAL A 554 6.27 5.10 -0.16
CA VAL A 554 5.16 4.41 0.51
C VAL A 554 5.41 2.90 0.42
N GLN A 555 5.20 2.21 1.53
CA GLN A 555 5.49 0.78 1.65
C GLN A 555 4.35 0.02 2.29
N VAL A 556 4.02 -1.15 1.74
CA VAL A 556 3.08 -2.10 2.34
C VAL A 556 3.85 -3.39 2.62
N HIS A 557 3.82 -3.83 3.87
CA HIS A 557 4.57 -4.98 4.40
C HIS A 557 3.59 -6.00 4.97
N ALA A 558 3.67 -7.24 4.49
CA ALA A 558 2.82 -8.35 4.94
C ALA A 558 1.31 -8.02 4.94
N GLY A 559 0.87 -7.10 4.07
CA GLY A 559 -0.52 -6.66 4.02
C GLY A 559 -1.39 -7.56 3.15
N THR A 560 -2.69 -7.35 3.25
CA THR A 560 -3.68 -7.94 2.35
C THR A 560 -4.45 -6.84 1.65
N ILE A 561 -4.44 -6.85 0.32
CA ILE A 561 -5.22 -5.93 -0.52
C ILE A 561 -6.24 -6.75 -1.27
N GLN A 562 -7.51 -6.63 -0.88
CA GLN A 562 -8.58 -7.49 -1.36
C GLN A 562 -9.82 -6.69 -1.74
N GLY A 563 -10.34 -6.90 -2.95
CA GLY A 563 -11.46 -6.13 -3.49
C GLY A 563 -12.40 -6.98 -4.34
N TRP A 564 -13.65 -6.53 -4.41
CA TRP A 564 -14.67 -7.09 -5.29
C TRP A 564 -14.91 -6.19 -6.49
N ASP A 565 -14.68 -4.89 -6.34
CA ASP A 565 -14.72 -3.93 -7.43
C ASP A 565 -13.56 -4.12 -8.41
N ASP A 566 -13.63 -3.40 -9.52
CA ASP A 566 -12.75 -3.59 -10.66
C ASP A 566 -11.30 -3.20 -10.42
N VAL A 567 -10.98 -2.53 -9.31
CA VAL A 567 -9.63 -2.00 -9.07
C VAL A 567 -9.18 -2.32 -7.64
N LEU A 568 -8.01 -2.96 -7.54
CA LEU A 568 -7.30 -3.13 -6.27
C LEU A 568 -6.48 -1.87 -5.95
N ILE A 569 -5.62 -1.45 -6.88
CA ILE A 569 -4.71 -0.33 -6.67
C ILE A 569 -4.69 0.59 -7.88
N HIS A 570 -4.70 1.90 -7.63
CA HIS A 570 -4.49 2.94 -8.63
C HIS A 570 -3.25 3.78 -8.30
N LEU A 571 -2.15 3.53 -9.01
CA LEU A 571 -0.89 4.24 -8.87
C LEU A 571 -0.70 5.24 -10.01
N HIS A 572 -0.67 6.52 -9.68
CA HIS A 572 -0.42 7.62 -10.61
C HIS A 572 0.65 8.55 -10.01
N ASP A 573 1.57 9.10 -10.82
CA ASP A 573 2.57 10.09 -10.37
C ASP A 573 3.17 9.84 -8.96
N CYS A 574 3.74 8.66 -8.73
CA CYS A 574 4.29 8.26 -7.45
C CYS A 574 5.61 7.50 -7.61
N GLY A 575 6.56 7.70 -6.70
CA GLY A 575 7.88 7.07 -6.75
C GLY A 575 8.19 6.12 -5.59
N ASN A 576 9.11 5.17 -5.80
CA ASN A 576 9.59 4.26 -4.75
C ASN A 576 8.44 3.57 -4.00
N MET A 577 7.41 3.14 -4.73
CA MET A 577 6.31 2.36 -4.17
C MET A 577 6.80 0.93 -3.94
N ASN A 578 6.66 0.40 -2.72
CA ASN A 578 7.11 -0.96 -2.43
C ASN A 578 6.01 -1.79 -1.77
N PHE A 579 5.82 -3.01 -2.27
CA PHE A 579 4.98 -4.05 -1.68
C PHE A 579 5.89 -5.22 -1.32
N TYR A 580 5.87 -5.62 -0.05
CA TYR A 580 6.67 -6.70 0.50
C TYR A 580 5.75 -7.74 1.12
N SER A 581 5.85 -8.98 0.67
CA SER A 581 5.04 -10.10 1.18
C SER A 581 3.54 -9.80 1.24
N THR A 582 3.06 -8.96 0.31
CA THR A 582 1.67 -8.51 0.28
C THR A 582 0.84 -9.48 -0.55
N TYR A 583 -0.33 -9.85 -0.03
CA TYR A 583 -1.29 -10.69 -0.73
C TYR A 583 -2.33 -9.83 -1.47
N PHE A 584 -2.48 -10.07 -2.77
CA PHE A 584 -3.46 -9.40 -3.62
C PHE A 584 -4.56 -10.37 -4.01
N GLU A 585 -5.82 -9.99 -3.84
CA GLU A 585 -6.90 -10.92 -4.15
C GLU A 585 -8.12 -10.19 -4.69
N SER A 586 -8.61 -10.68 -5.83
CA SER A 586 -9.94 -10.33 -6.31
C SER A 586 -10.94 -11.37 -5.81
N GLN A 587 -12.20 -11.01 -5.74
CA GLN A 587 -13.28 -11.87 -5.23
C GLN A 587 -14.53 -11.74 -6.11
N GLN A 588 -15.46 -12.67 -5.92
CA GLN A 588 -16.71 -12.72 -6.70
C GLN A 588 -17.70 -11.66 -6.20
N ALA A 589 -18.09 -10.77 -7.10
CA ALA A 589 -19.20 -9.84 -6.89
C ALA A 589 -20.52 -10.45 -7.39
N TYR A 590 -21.63 -9.83 -7.00
CA TYR A 590 -22.98 -10.16 -7.45
C TYR A 590 -23.54 -9.06 -8.34
N VAL A 591 -24.28 -9.46 -9.37
CA VAL A 591 -25.00 -8.52 -10.26
C VAL A 591 -26.46 -8.32 -9.85
N THR A 592 -26.94 -8.95 -8.78
CA THR A 592 -28.29 -8.78 -8.22
C THR A 592 -28.29 -8.92 -6.70
N ILE A 593 -29.33 -8.40 -6.02
CA ILE A 593 -29.52 -8.52 -4.56
C ILE A 593 -29.70 -10.01 -4.16
N ASN A 594 -29.40 -10.37 -2.91
CA ASN A 594 -29.60 -11.70 -2.31
C ASN A 594 -28.82 -12.86 -2.97
N GLY A 595 -27.67 -12.61 -3.59
CA GLY A 595 -26.77 -13.68 -4.05
C GLY A 595 -27.18 -14.44 -5.31
N GLY A 596 -28.06 -13.86 -6.12
CA GLY A 596 -28.65 -14.57 -7.27
C GLY A 596 -27.66 -14.94 -8.39
N ASN A 597 -26.69 -14.08 -8.73
CA ASN A 597 -25.80 -14.27 -9.88
C ASN A 597 -24.38 -13.79 -9.56
N ALA A 598 -23.52 -14.73 -9.15
CA ALA A 598 -22.09 -14.47 -9.00
C ALA A 598 -21.42 -14.28 -10.36
N ILE A 599 -20.64 -13.20 -10.49
CA ILE A 599 -19.72 -13.03 -11.62
C ILE A 599 -18.33 -13.57 -11.26
N GLY A 600 -17.51 -13.77 -12.29
CA GLY A 600 -16.13 -14.22 -12.14
C GLY A 600 -15.29 -13.30 -11.23
N TYR A 601 -14.21 -13.86 -10.70
CA TYR A 601 -13.09 -13.09 -10.15
C TYR A 601 -12.55 -12.11 -11.20
N GLY A 602 -12.04 -10.98 -10.74
CA GLY A 602 -11.57 -9.92 -11.62
C GLY A 602 -11.35 -8.63 -10.84
N ALA A 603 -10.11 -8.21 -10.72
CA ALA A 603 -9.77 -6.86 -10.27
C ALA A 603 -8.42 -6.44 -10.88
N ARG A 604 -8.28 -5.15 -11.17
CA ARG A 604 -7.14 -4.57 -11.87
C ARG A 604 -6.22 -3.80 -10.95
N MET A 605 -4.94 -3.82 -11.25
CA MET A 605 -3.97 -2.84 -10.79
C MET A 605 -3.72 -1.85 -11.91
N ILE A 606 -3.77 -0.56 -11.58
CA ILE A 606 -3.50 0.53 -12.49
C ILE A 606 -2.16 1.13 -12.09
N ALA A 607 -1.27 1.29 -13.08
CA ALA A 607 -0.02 1.99 -12.89
C ALA A 607 0.25 2.86 -14.11
N SER A 608 0.41 4.16 -13.90
CA SER A 608 0.63 5.11 -14.99
C SER A 608 2.08 5.14 -15.49
N ARG A 609 2.26 5.32 -16.80
CA ARG A 609 3.51 5.74 -17.42
C ARG A 609 3.24 7.00 -18.22
N GLN A 610 4.19 7.93 -18.15
CA GLN A 610 4.19 9.12 -19.00
C GLN A 610 4.34 8.69 -20.47
N SER A 611 3.21 8.53 -21.19
CA SER A 611 3.17 8.16 -22.59
C SER A 611 2.10 8.96 -23.33
N THR A 612 2.47 9.59 -24.43
CA THR A 612 1.54 10.33 -25.29
C THR A 612 0.74 9.44 -26.24
N SER A 613 0.95 8.11 -26.20
CA SER A 613 0.31 7.16 -27.12
C SER A 613 -1.16 6.88 -26.79
N SER A 614 -1.57 7.05 -25.53
CA SER A 614 -2.93 6.78 -25.04
C SER A 614 -3.63 8.03 -24.51
N LEU A 615 -2.87 9.02 -24.02
CA LEU A 615 -3.40 10.29 -23.53
C LEU A 615 -2.47 11.42 -24.03
N PRO A 616 -2.97 12.44 -24.76
CA PRO A 616 -2.11 13.47 -25.38
C PRO A 616 -1.20 14.22 -24.40
N TYR A 617 -1.65 14.35 -23.15
CA TYR A 617 -1.00 15.19 -22.14
C TYR A 617 -0.60 14.45 -20.86
N ALA A 618 -0.42 13.13 -20.93
CA ALA A 618 0.01 12.33 -19.77
C ALA A 618 1.17 13.00 -19.00
N ALA A 619 0.96 13.17 -17.70
CA ALA A 619 1.86 13.82 -16.76
C ALA A 619 2.07 12.93 -15.54
N GLY A 620 3.29 12.92 -15.01
CA GLY A 620 3.65 12.02 -13.92
C GLY A 620 3.85 10.57 -14.38
N ASN A 621 4.41 9.74 -13.50
CA ASN A 621 4.58 8.31 -13.72
C ASN A 621 4.73 7.55 -12.41
N THR A 622 4.34 6.28 -12.44
CA THR A 622 4.66 5.31 -11.39
C THR A 622 6.10 4.83 -11.61
N ARG A 623 7.02 5.23 -10.74
CA ARG A 623 8.47 4.97 -10.85
C ARG A 623 9.00 4.15 -9.69
N VAL A 624 9.93 3.24 -9.97
CA VAL A 624 10.60 2.38 -8.97
C VAL A 624 9.56 1.59 -8.15
N LEU A 625 8.63 0.94 -8.85
CA LEU A 625 7.67 0.03 -8.22
C LEU A 625 8.36 -1.30 -7.89
N ARG A 626 8.40 -1.68 -6.62
CA ARG A 626 8.94 -2.98 -6.19
C ARG A 626 7.84 -3.84 -5.60
N MET A 627 7.75 -5.07 -6.06
CA MET A 627 6.86 -6.09 -5.53
C MET A 627 7.70 -7.33 -5.27
N VAL A 628 7.92 -7.64 -3.99
CA VAL A 628 8.84 -8.69 -3.55
C VAL A 628 8.13 -9.61 -2.57
N GLY A 629 8.18 -10.91 -2.82
CA GLY A 629 7.48 -11.95 -2.06
C GLY A 629 5.96 -11.80 -2.11
N CYS A 630 5.43 -11.01 -3.04
CA CYS A 630 3.99 -10.81 -3.19
C CYS A 630 3.34 -12.05 -3.82
N SER A 631 2.10 -12.31 -3.47
CA SER A 631 1.29 -13.38 -4.05
C SER A 631 -0.07 -12.86 -4.47
N GLU A 632 -0.66 -13.51 -5.47
CA GLU A 632 -1.97 -13.16 -6.02
C GLU A 632 -2.98 -14.31 -5.94
N GLY A 633 -4.25 -13.97 -5.73
CA GLY A 633 -5.40 -14.83 -5.94
C GLY A 633 -5.86 -14.83 -7.40
N ASN A 634 -6.96 -15.55 -7.67
CA ASN A 634 -7.52 -15.65 -9.02
C ASN A 634 -7.99 -14.27 -9.54
N GLY A 635 -7.83 -14.02 -10.83
CA GLY A 635 -8.41 -12.86 -11.52
C GLY A 635 -7.76 -11.51 -11.22
N VAL A 636 -6.58 -11.48 -10.58
CA VAL A 636 -5.83 -10.23 -10.38
C VAL A 636 -5.06 -9.86 -11.66
N ASP A 637 -5.40 -8.72 -12.26
CA ASP A 637 -4.70 -8.13 -13.39
C ASP A 637 -3.61 -7.16 -12.94
N TRP A 638 -2.36 -7.48 -13.22
CA TRP A 638 -1.19 -6.64 -12.91
C TRP A 638 -0.11 -6.72 -14.00
N GLY A 639 -0.53 -6.84 -15.25
CA GLY A 639 0.35 -6.83 -16.43
C GLY A 639 -0.11 -5.84 -17.51
N PRO A 640 0.72 -5.57 -18.53
CA PRO A 640 0.30 -4.79 -19.70
C PRO A 640 -0.74 -5.53 -20.55
N VAL A 641 -0.83 -6.86 -20.39
CA VAL A 641 -1.84 -7.75 -20.99
C VAL A 641 -2.38 -8.61 -19.85
N PHE A 642 -3.71 -8.65 -19.71
CA PHE A 642 -4.41 -9.52 -18.80
C PHE A 642 -4.62 -10.88 -19.46
N ASN A 643 -4.22 -11.95 -18.78
CA ASN A 643 -4.55 -13.30 -19.23
C ASN A 643 -5.99 -13.61 -18.81
N ASN A 644 -6.91 -13.55 -19.76
CA ASN A 644 -8.27 -14.04 -19.59
C ASN A 644 -8.21 -15.47 -19.02
N TYR A 645 -8.76 -15.66 -17.83
CA TYR A 645 -8.86 -16.98 -17.22
C TYR A 645 -10.29 -17.51 -17.40
N THR A 646 -10.45 -18.82 -17.57
CA THR A 646 -11.76 -19.44 -17.75
C THR A 646 -12.66 -19.19 -16.53
N GLY A 647 -13.81 -18.53 -16.72
CA GLY A 647 -14.67 -18.07 -15.63
C GLY A 647 -14.27 -16.70 -15.05
N GLY A 648 -13.48 -15.93 -15.80
CA GLY A 648 -13.12 -14.52 -15.62
C GLY A 648 -14.29 -13.54 -15.63
N ARG A 649 -14.14 -12.42 -14.91
CA ARG A 649 -15.01 -11.25 -15.06
C ARG A 649 -14.80 -10.55 -16.41
N TYR A 650 -13.54 -10.43 -16.84
CA TYR A 650 -13.16 -9.65 -18.01
C TYR A 650 -13.09 -10.53 -19.27
N ASN A 651 -13.71 -10.08 -20.36
CA ASN A 651 -13.58 -10.76 -21.66
C ASN A 651 -12.45 -10.14 -22.51
N SER A 652 -12.02 -8.91 -22.23
CA SER A 652 -10.89 -8.27 -22.89
C SER A 652 -9.56 -8.62 -22.20
N GLY A 653 -8.53 -8.93 -22.99
CA GLY A 653 -7.16 -9.18 -22.49
C GLY A 653 -6.31 -7.93 -22.31
N ASP A 654 -6.86 -6.73 -22.49
CA ASP A 654 -6.10 -5.48 -22.40
C ASP A 654 -5.91 -5.05 -20.93
N GLY A 655 -4.66 -4.98 -20.48
CA GLY A 655 -4.27 -4.56 -19.14
C GLY A 655 -4.04 -3.06 -19.02
N VAL A 656 -4.12 -2.52 -17.80
CA VAL A 656 -3.93 -1.09 -17.49
C VAL A 656 -2.73 -0.83 -16.55
N PHE A 657 -1.92 -1.87 -16.32
CA PHE A 657 -0.75 -1.80 -15.47
C PHE A 657 0.53 -1.50 -16.27
N ASN A 658 0.87 -0.22 -16.37
CA ASN A 658 1.98 0.27 -17.19
C ASN A 658 2.93 1.16 -16.38
N PRO A 659 3.65 0.67 -15.36
CA PRO A 659 4.63 1.48 -14.62
C PRO A 659 5.83 1.86 -15.50
N ARG A 660 6.53 2.95 -15.16
CA ARG A 660 7.77 3.37 -15.87
C ARG A 660 8.92 2.40 -15.61
N ASP A 661 9.16 2.11 -14.33
CA ASP A 661 10.22 1.23 -13.84
C ASP A 661 9.61 0.30 -12.78
N ALA A 662 9.65 -1.02 -12.98
CA ALA A 662 9.11 -2.00 -12.04
C ALA A 662 10.04 -3.20 -11.84
N PHE A 663 10.03 -3.76 -10.63
CA PHE A 663 10.66 -5.03 -10.27
C PHE A 663 9.61 -5.90 -9.57
N ILE A 664 9.22 -7.00 -10.20
CA ILE A 664 8.21 -7.94 -9.70
C ILE A 664 8.84 -9.33 -9.71
N ASP A 665 9.25 -9.82 -8.56
CA ASP A 665 10.21 -10.94 -8.45
C ASP A 665 9.79 -12.22 -9.20
N HIS A 666 8.56 -12.70 -9.03
CA HIS A 666 8.08 -13.92 -9.69
C HIS A 666 7.50 -13.68 -11.10
N LYS A 667 7.48 -12.43 -11.60
CA LYS A 667 7.08 -12.09 -12.98
C LYS A 667 8.22 -11.55 -13.85
N SER A 668 9.39 -11.30 -13.27
CA SER A 668 10.50 -10.65 -13.99
C SER A 668 11.25 -11.60 -14.93
N LEU A 669 11.17 -12.92 -14.74
CA LEU A 669 11.69 -13.97 -15.63
C LEU A 669 10.99 -15.33 -15.30
N PRO A 670 9.65 -15.46 -15.39
CA PRO A 670 9.00 -16.70 -15.01
C PRO A 670 9.37 -17.79 -16.01
N GLU A 671 9.81 -18.93 -15.49
CA GLU A 671 9.94 -20.17 -16.24
C GLU A 671 8.55 -20.55 -16.79
N GLN A 672 8.40 -20.62 -18.11
CA GLN A 672 7.18 -21.11 -18.74
C GLN A 672 7.15 -22.64 -18.76
N SER A 673 6.00 -23.24 -19.08
CA SER A 673 5.90 -24.67 -19.33
C SER A 673 6.93 -25.10 -20.38
N GLY A 674 7.85 -25.99 -20.01
CA GLY A 674 8.96 -26.41 -20.87
C GLY A 674 10.31 -25.73 -20.60
N GLY A 675 10.42 -24.89 -19.56
CA GLY A 675 11.71 -24.33 -19.11
C GLY A 675 12.15 -23.05 -19.80
N GLU A 676 11.24 -22.35 -20.50
CA GLU A 676 11.56 -21.15 -21.28
C GLU A 676 11.55 -19.87 -20.43
N SER A 677 12.45 -18.93 -20.69
CA SER A 677 12.46 -17.56 -20.13
C SER A 677 12.42 -16.52 -21.26
N ARG A 678 11.46 -15.58 -21.24
CA ARG A 678 11.21 -14.62 -22.33
C ARG A 678 11.43 -13.16 -21.94
N LEU A 679 12.02 -12.38 -22.84
CA LEU A 679 12.05 -10.91 -22.81
C LEU A 679 11.19 -10.38 -23.96
N VAL A 680 9.99 -9.86 -23.66
CA VAL A 680 9.05 -9.34 -24.67
C VAL A 680 9.02 -7.81 -24.63
N SER A 681 9.25 -7.15 -25.77
CA SER A 681 9.04 -5.69 -25.92
C SER A 681 7.97 -5.42 -26.97
N GLN A 682 6.85 -4.83 -26.56
CA GLN A 682 5.77 -4.43 -27.48
C GLN A 682 6.15 -3.21 -28.35
N LYS A 683 7.17 -2.44 -27.93
CA LYS A 683 7.64 -1.23 -28.64
C LYS A 683 9.11 -0.92 -28.29
N GLY A 684 10.06 -1.66 -28.87
CA GLY A 684 11.49 -1.43 -28.67
C GLY A 684 12.38 -2.64 -28.95
N ASN A 685 13.70 -2.44 -28.88
CA ASN A 685 14.69 -3.52 -28.98
C ASN A 685 14.93 -4.12 -27.59
N ALA A 686 14.99 -5.45 -27.47
CA ALA A 686 15.58 -6.10 -26.30
C ALA A 686 17.11 -6.04 -26.40
N ARG A 687 17.79 -5.47 -25.39
CA ARG A 687 19.25 -5.33 -25.36
C ARG A 687 19.84 -6.16 -24.22
N VAL A 688 20.70 -7.12 -24.56
CA VAL A 688 21.52 -7.88 -23.60
C VAL A 688 22.96 -7.35 -23.67
N VAL A 689 23.53 -6.92 -22.54
CA VAL A 689 24.89 -6.36 -22.44
C VAL A 689 25.66 -7.09 -21.35
N CYS A 690 26.90 -7.48 -21.62
CA CYS A 690 27.82 -7.99 -20.62
C CYS A 690 28.83 -6.91 -20.18
N GLY A 691 29.28 -6.98 -18.93
CA GLY A 691 30.40 -6.16 -18.45
C GLY A 691 31.70 -6.50 -19.17
N VAL A 692 32.70 -5.60 -19.11
CA VAL A 692 34.02 -5.82 -19.74
C VAL A 692 34.63 -7.14 -19.26
N GLY A 693 35.01 -8.01 -20.21
CA GLY A 693 35.58 -9.33 -19.92
C GLY A 693 34.57 -10.41 -19.52
N LYS A 694 33.27 -10.19 -19.69
CA LYS A 694 32.21 -11.18 -19.43
C LYS A 694 31.58 -11.66 -20.73
N THR A 695 31.03 -12.87 -20.71
CA THR A 695 30.37 -13.50 -21.86
C THR A 695 28.89 -13.67 -21.57
N VAL A 696 28.05 -13.53 -22.60
CA VAL A 696 26.64 -13.93 -22.57
C VAL A 696 26.52 -15.25 -23.33
N LEU A 697 25.95 -16.26 -22.68
CA LEU A 697 25.62 -17.54 -23.29
C LEU A 697 24.13 -17.51 -23.66
N LEU A 698 23.81 -17.84 -24.91
CA LEU A 698 22.43 -17.93 -25.40
C LEU A 698 22.20 -19.36 -25.90
N GLY A 699 21.28 -20.08 -25.26
CA GLY A 699 20.91 -21.45 -25.63
C GLY A 699 21.17 -22.49 -24.53
N PRO A 700 20.60 -23.70 -24.68
CA PRO A 700 20.73 -24.79 -23.72
C PRO A 700 22.11 -25.48 -23.78
N THR A 701 22.42 -26.34 -22.81
CA THR A 701 23.59 -27.25 -22.85
C THR A 701 23.53 -28.25 -24.01
N SER A 702 22.34 -28.49 -24.56
CA SER A 702 22.05 -29.42 -25.66
C SER A 702 20.86 -28.89 -26.48
N GLY A 703 21.02 -28.76 -27.80
CA GLY A 703 19.98 -28.29 -28.72
C GLY A 703 20.43 -27.10 -29.58
N ASP A 704 19.58 -26.67 -30.51
CA ASP A 704 19.87 -25.56 -31.42
C ASP A 704 19.58 -24.19 -30.78
N CYS A 705 20.40 -23.20 -31.12
CA CYS A 705 20.12 -21.79 -30.83
C CYS A 705 19.69 -21.09 -32.12
N ASN A 706 18.40 -20.76 -32.24
CA ASN A 706 17.86 -20.07 -33.42
C ASN A 706 17.85 -18.55 -33.21
N LEU A 707 18.69 -17.82 -33.95
CA LEU A 707 18.61 -16.36 -34.08
C LEU A 707 17.98 -16.00 -35.42
N GLN A 708 16.69 -15.64 -35.40
CA GLN A 708 15.89 -15.41 -36.61
C GLN A 708 15.11 -14.10 -36.57
N SER A 709 14.78 -13.59 -37.76
CA SER A 709 13.85 -12.49 -37.96
C SER A 709 13.01 -12.77 -39.20
N ASN A 710 11.68 -12.60 -39.11
CA ASN A 710 10.78 -12.85 -40.25
C ASN A 710 11.03 -11.88 -41.42
N THR A 711 11.54 -10.68 -41.15
CA THR A 711 11.76 -9.62 -42.14
C THR A 711 13.08 -8.86 -41.98
N GLY A 712 13.83 -9.09 -40.91
CA GLY A 712 15.08 -8.39 -40.58
C GLY A 712 16.35 -9.17 -40.94
N SER A 713 17.50 -8.55 -40.70
CA SER A 713 18.82 -9.15 -40.92
C SER A 713 19.60 -9.34 -39.62
N LEU A 714 20.38 -10.43 -39.54
CA LEU A 714 21.40 -10.59 -38.48
C LEU A 714 22.58 -9.66 -38.78
N ASN A 715 22.64 -8.55 -38.05
CA ASN A 715 23.69 -7.54 -38.24
C ASN A 715 24.88 -7.80 -37.30
N ILE A 716 26.01 -8.23 -37.88
CA ILE A 716 27.28 -8.38 -37.17
C ILE A 716 28.19 -7.20 -37.54
N ARG A 717 28.50 -6.33 -36.57
CA ARG A 717 29.25 -5.07 -36.81
C ARG A 717 30.72 -5.19 -36.37
N SER A 718 31.53 -4.23 -36.85
CA SER A 718 33.00 -4.20 -36.72
C SER A 718 33.53 -4.60 -35.32
N GLY A 719 34.53 -5.48 -35.30
CA GLY A 719 35.19 -5.97 -34.08
C GLY A 719 34.73 -7.36 -33.60
N ILE A 720 33.70 -7.94 -34.21
CA ILE A 720 33.19 -9.28 -33.86
C ILE A 720 33.86 -10.35 -34.73
N ARG A 721 34.41 -11.40 -34.11
CA ARG A 721 34.90 -12.63 -34.77
C ARG A 721 33.79 -13.68 -34.75
N VAL A 722 33.37 -14.16 -35.92
CA VAL A 722 32.40 -15.26 -36.03
C VAL A 722 33.17 -16.58 -36.07
N ARG A 723 32.86 -17.45 -35.12
CA ARG A 723 33.39 -18.81 -35.03
C ARG A 723 32.25 -19.78 -35.31
N ILE A 724 32.45 -20.68 -36.26
CA ILE A 724 31.52 -21.78 -36.55
C ILE A 724 32.26 -23.04 -36.14
N GLY A 725 31.83 -23.76 -35.10
CA GLY A 725 32.59 -24.86 -34.49
C GLY A 725 31.80 -25.67 -33.46
N HIS A 726 32.46 -26.63 -32.81
CA HIS A 726 31.88 -27.46 -31.75
C HIS A 726 31.92 -26.78 -30.37
N ALA A 727 31.08 -27.28 -29.46
CA ALA A 727 31.00 -26.82 -28.07
C ALA A 727 32.29 -27.06 -27.23
N ASP A 728 33.20 -27.92 -27.71
CA ASP A 728 34.50 -28.19 -27.06
C ASP A 728 35.56 -27.10 -27.34
N GLY A 729 35.20 -26.06 -28.11
CA GLY A 729 36.08 -24.95 -28.47
C GLY A 729 36.88 -25.17 -29.75
N THR A 730 36.60 -26.24 -30.51
CA THR A 730 37.17 -26.44 -31.84
C THR A 730 36.36 -25.70 -32.90
N ASP A 731 36.96 -24.68 -33.50
CA ASP A 731 36.37 -23.95 -34.63
C ASP A 731 36.48 -24.81 -35.91
N TRP A 732 35.61 -24.61 -36.90
CA TRP A 732 35.70 -25.19 -38.25
C TRP A 732 35.98 -24.10 -39.28
N TRP A 733 35.35 -22.94 -39.12
CA TRP A 733 35.52 -21.75 -39.95
C TRP A 733 35.62 -20.50 -39.10
N LEU A 734 36.50 -19.59 -39.52
CA LEU A 734 36.70 -18.27 -38.94
C LEU A 734 36.35 -17.21 -39.98
N ALA A 735 35.47 -16.28 -39.60
CA ALA A 735 35.25 -15.05 -40.34
C ALA A 735 35.66 -13.84 -39.48
N ASP A 736 36.57 -13.03 -40.01
CA ASP A 736 37.01 -11.77 -39.41
C ASP A 736 37.00 -10.63 -40.44
N ALA A 737 37.55 -9.47 -40.07
CA ALA A 737 37.58 -8.29 -40.93
C ALA A 737 38.37 -8.48 -42.24
N ASN A 738 39.23 -9.50 -42.34
CA ASN A 738 40.15 -9.70 -43.45
C ASN A 738 39.87 -10.97 -44.25
N LYS A 739 39.29 -12.01 -43.64
CA LYS A 739 39.15 -13.32 -44.30
C LYS A 739 37.99 -14.16 -43.77
N ILE A 740 37.57 -15.10 -44.61
CA ILE A 740 36.79 -16.29 -44.24
C ILE A 740 37.71 -17.48 -44.54
N ALA A 741 38.11 -18.23 -43.52
CA ALA A 741 39.09 -19.30 -43.65
C ALA A 741 38.72 -20.52 -42.81
N PRO A 742 39.02 -21.75 -43.28
CA PRO A 742 38.96 -22.92 -42.42
C PRO A 742 40.09 -22.85 -41.39
N VAL A 743 39.92 -23.52 -40.24
CA VAL A 743 41.00 -23.64 -39.26
C VAL A 743 41.90 -24.85 -39.49
N ASP A 744 41.36 -25.89 -40.12
CA ASP A 744 42.09 -27.08 -40.51
C ASP A 744 42.63 -26.90 -41.93
N ASP A 745 43.91 -27.21 -42.14
CA ASP A 745 44.54 -27.16 -43.45
C ASP A 745 43.99 -28.25 -44.39
N ASN A 746 43.51 -27.85 -45.56
CA ASN A 746 43.05 -28.73 -46.64
C ASN A 746 41.95 -29.76 -46.26
N VAL A 747 41.08 -29.46 -45.28
CA VAL A 747 39.99 -30.37 -44.86
C VAL A 747 38.59 -29.90 -45.31
N LYS A 748 38.34 -28.59 -45.37
CA LYS A 748 36.97 -28.07 -45.55
C LYS A 748 36.70 -27.65 -47.00
N ALA A 749 35.57 -28.11 -47.54
CA ALA A 749 35.10 -27.71 -48.86
C ALA A 749 34.15 -26.49 -48.80
N ILE A 750 34.15 -25.67 -49.86
CA ILE A 750 33.13 -24.66 -50.11
C ILE A 750 32.17 -25.21 -51.17
N GLY A 751 31.01 -25.68 -50.72
CA GLY A 751 30.06 -26.46 -51.53
C GLY A 751 30.37 -27.96 -51.55
N GLN A 752 29.49 -28.76 -52.16
CA GLN A 752 29.62 -30.22 -52.30
C GLN A 752 29.06 -30.71 -53.65
N PRO A 753 29.39 -31.92 -54.14
CA PRO A 753 28.95 -32.40 -55.46
C PRO A 753 27.43 -32.33 -55.67
N SER A 754 26.67 -32.59 -54.61
CA SER A 754 25.22 -32.51 -54.56
C SER A 754 24.65 -31.09 -54.46
N ASN A 755 25.41 -30.14 -53.89
CA ASN A 755 25.01 -28.74 -53.63
C ASN A 755 26.20 -27.81 -53.89
N ARG A 756 26.34 -27.38 -55.14
CA ARG A 756 27.45 -26.55 -55.61
C ARG A 756 27.11 -25.07 -55.50
N CYS A 757 28.12 -24.25 -55.24
CA CYS A 757 28.00 -22.79 -55.40
C CYS A 757 27.69 -22.47 -56.87
N SER A 758 26.71 -21.62 -57.13
CA SER A 758 26.32 -21.24 -58.50
C SER A 758 27.35 -20.30 -59.16
N VAL A 759 27.91 -19.37 -58.39
CA VAL A 759 28.95 -18.41 -58.82
C VAL A 759 29.86 -18.06 -57.64
N ILE A 760 31.16 -17.91 -57.87
CA ILE A 760 32.14 -17.33 -56.93
C ILE A 760 32.77 -16.10 -57.61
N TYR A 761 32.66 -14.93 -56.98
CA TYR A 761 33.33 -13.70 -57.44
C TYR A 761 34.59 -13.49 -56.61
N ALA A 762 35.76 -13.43 -57.27
CA ALA A 762 37.04 -13.18 -56.63
C ALA A 762 37.87 -12.18 -57.46
N GLY A 763 38.64 -11.31 -56.80
CA GLY A 763 39.52 -10.34 -57.48
C GLY A 763 40.70 -11.01 -58.21
N THR A 764 41.10 -12.20 -57.75
CA THR A 764 42.10 -13.09 -58.37
C THR A 764 41.54 -14.51 -58.37
N GLY A 765 41.97 -15.36 -59.32
CA GLY A 765 41.53 -16.76 -59.41
C GLY A 765 41.90 -17.62 -58.20
N SER A 766 41.44 -18.88 -58.17
CA SER A 766 41.81 -19.83 -57.12
C SER A 766 43.31 -20.14 -57.15
N ILE A 767 43.95 -20.10 -55.98
CA ILE A 767 45.37 -20.46 -55.82
C ILE A 767 45.43 -21.92 -55.39
N ASN A 768 46.09 -22.76 -56.19
CA ASN A 768 46.33 -24.17 -55.87
C ASN A 768 47.79 -24.35 -55.42
N THR A 769 48.02 -25.09 -54.34
CA THR A 769 49.39 -25.45 -53.90
C THR A 769 50.07 -26.30 -54.97
N SER A 770 51.23 -25.84 -55.45
CA SER A 770 52.00 -26.52 -56.51
C SER A 770 53.50 -26.59 -56.18
N ASP A 771 53.82 -26.96 -54.95
CA ASP A 771 55.20 -27.23 -54.52
C ASP A 771 55.75 -28.48 -55.24
N GLU A 772 56.91 -28.37 -55.86
CA GLU A 772 57.55 -29.48 -56.60
C GLU A 772 58.09 -30.57 -55.67
N THR A 773 58.44 -30.23 -54.42
CA THR A 773 58.96 -31.19 -53.43
C THR A 773 57.89 -32.19 -52.96
N LEU A 774 56.62 -31.84 -53.13
CA LEU A 774 55.47 -32.68 -52.83
C LEU A 774 55.00 -33.49 -54.05
N LYS A 775 55.75 -33.49 -55.16
CA LYS A 775 55.35 -34.13 -56.43
C LYS A 775 56.44 -35.08 -56.94
N THR A 776 56.02 -36.26 -57.38
CA THR A 776 56.89 -37.17 -58.15
C THR A 776 56.69 -36.92 -59.63
N ARG A 777 57.78 -36.68 -60.36
CA ARG A 777 57.74 -36.46 -61.81
C ARG A 777 57.74 -37.79 -62.57
N TYR A 778 56.86 -37.90 -63.55
CA TYR A 778 56.79 -39.00 -64.51
C TYR A 778 56.89 -38.44 -65.94
N ASP A 779 57.41 -39.25 -66.87
CA ASP A 779 57.40 -38.94 -68.30
C ASP A 779 56.06 -39.33 -68.92
N ILE A 780 55.60 -38.56 -69.92
CA ILE A 780 54.35 -38.85 -70.63
C ILE A 780 54.50 -40.08 -71.54
N LEU A 781 53.54 -40.99 -71.46
CA LEU A 781 53.44 -42.18 -72.31
C LEU A 781 53.00 -41.80 -73.74
N ASN A 782 53.37 -42.62 -74.72
CA ASN A 782 52.88 -42.43 -76.10
C ASN A 782 51.35 -42.55 -76.20
N ALA A 783 50.74 -43.43 -75.38
CA ALA A 783 49.29 -43.54 -75.27
C ALA A 783 48.63 -42.26 -74.72
N GLU A 784 49.24 -41.65 -73.69
CA GLU A 784 48.80 -40.37 -73.12
C GLU A 784 48.91 -39.23 -74.14
N ARG A 785 50.01 -39.16 -74.88
CA ARG A 785 50.21 -38.18 -75.95
C ARG A 785 49.14 -38.31 -77.04
N ASN A 786 48.85 -39.53 -77.50
CA ASN A 786 47.83 -39.78 -78.53
C ASN A 786 46.42 -39.44 -78.02
N ALA A 787 46.09 -39.82 -76.78
CA ALA A 787 44.81 -39.49 -76.16
C ALA A 787 44.62 -37.97 -76.00
N ALA A 788 45.66 -37.25 -75.57
CA ALA A 788 45.64 -35.80 -75.43
C ALA A 788 45.40 -35.08 -76.78
N ILE A 789 46.03 -35.53 -77.86
CA ILE A 789 45.81 -34.99 -79.21
C ILE A 789 44.36 -35.23 -79.66
N GLU A 790 43.82 -36.43 -79.42
CA GLU A 790 42.43 -36.74 -79.78
C GLU A 790 41.44 -35.93 -78.91
N ILE A 791 41.69 -35.79 -77.61
CA ILE A 791 40.88 -34.94 -76.71
C ILE A 791 40.87 -33.49 -77.20
N LYS A 792 42.02 -32.96 -77.63
CA LYS A 792 42.11 -31.60 -78.20
C LYS A 792 41.19 -31.41 -79.40
N SER A 793 41.06 -32.44 -80.25
CA SER A 793 40.21 -32.40 -81.45
C SER A 793 38.70 -32.38 -81.15
N VAL A 794 38.29 -32.76 -79.93
CA VAL A 794 36.88 -32.81 -79.51
C VAL A 794 36.50 -31.67 -78.56
N ILE A 795 37.29 -30.60 -78.48
CA ILE A 795 36.89 -29.37 -77.76
C ILE A 795 35.78 -28.68 -78.56
N TYR A 796 34.64 -28.41 -77.93
CA TYR A 796 33.48 -27.78 -78.56
C TYR A 796 32.94 -26.60 -77.73
N LYS A 797 32.20 -25.72 -78.41
CA LYS A 797 31.42 -24.66 -77.78
C LYS A 797 30.07 -25.21 -77.30
N PHE A 798 29.64 -24.87 -76.10
CA PHE A 798 28.35 -25.30 -75.55
C PHE A 798 27.68 -24.20 -74.71
N LYS A 799 26.38 -24.37 -74.42
CA LYS A 799 25.65 -23.59 -73.41
C LYS A 799 25.08 -24.60 -72.42
N PHE A 800 25.01 -24.26 -71.13
CA PHE A 800 24.40 -25.16 -70.15
C PHE A 800 22.88 -25.25 -70.37
N ASN A 801 22.34 -26.46 -70.37
CA ASN A 801 20.91 -26.71 -70.57
C ASN A 801 20.05 -26.00 -69.51
N ASP A 802 20.46 -26.02 -68.24
CA ASP A 802 19.75 -25.31 -67.16
C ASP A 802 19.66 -23.80 -67.44
N SER A 803 20.75 -23.21 -67.93
CA SER A 803 20.77 -21.80 -68.32
C SER A 803 19.82 -21.54 -69.50
N ILE A 804 19.81 -22.41 -70.51
CA ILE A 804 18.89 -22.28 -71.66
C ILE A 804 17.44 -22.36 -71.19
N ASN A 805 17.14 -23.30 -70.31
CA ASN A 805 15.79 -23.50 -69.76
C ASN A 805 15.34 -22.31 -68.90
N HIS A 806 16.25 -21.68 -68.14
CA HIS A 806 15.89 -20.59 -67.22
C HIS A 806 15.76 -19.22 -67.89
N LYS A 807 16.60 -18.89 -68.87
CA LYS A 807 16.67 -17.54 -69.46
C LYS A 807 16.65 -17.50 -70.99
N GLY A 808 16.37 -18.63 -71.63
CA GLY A 808 16.31 -18.76 -73.09
C GLY A 808 17.69 -18.98 -73.72
N ILE A 809 17.68 -19.52 -74.94
CA ILE A 809 18.90 -19.87 -75.68
C ILE A 809 19.72 -18.63 -76.06
N GLU A 810 19.04 -17.50 -76.35
CA GLU A 810 19.64 -16.21 -76.69
C GLU A 810 20.45 -15.64 -75.50
N SER A 811 19.87 -15.59 -74.29
CA SER A 811 20.46 -14.98 -73.09
C SER A 811 21.48 -15.88 -72.35
N SER A 812 21.60 -17.13 -72.77
CA SER A 812 22.57 -18.08 -72.24
C SER A 812 23.95 -17.84 -72.87
N ARG A 813 25.00 -17.87 -72.05
CA ARG A 813 26.37 -17.57 -72.50
C ARG A 813 27.00 -18.82 -73.13
N TYR A 814 27.88 -18.60 -74.11
CA TYR A 814 28.71 -19.66 -74.67
C TYR A 814 29.85 -19.99 -73.71
N HIS A 815 30.10 -21.28 -73.55
CA HIS A 815 31.22 -21.88 -72.84
C HIS A 815 32.00 -22.77 -73.82
N PHE A 816 33.25 -23.07 -73.49
CA PHE A 816 34.11 -23.93 -74.31
C PHE A 816 34.68 -25.02 -73.42
N GLY A 817 34.72 -26.24 -73.92
CA GLY A 817 35.20 -27.38 -73.14
C GLY A 817 34.96 -28.70 -73.85
N VAL A 818 34.90 -29.78 -73.07
CA VAL A 818 34.76 -31.15 -73.55
C VAL A 818 33.69 -31.87 -72.74
N GLY A 819 33.12 -32.92 -73.31
CA GLY A 819 32.27 -33.85 -72.58
C GLY A 819 33.14 -34.74 -71.70
N ALA A 820 32.86 -34.78 -70.39
CA ALA A 820 33.62 -35.61 -69.46
C ALA A 820 33.59 -37.09 -69.88
N GLN A 821 32.41 -37.59 -70.26
CA GLN A 821 32.24 -38.96 -70.75
C GLN A 821 33.12 -39.22 -72.00
N THR A 822 33.10 -38.29 -72.97
CA THR A 822 33.91 -38.38 -74.19
C THR A 822 35.41 -38.44 -73.89
N VAL A 823 35.90 -37.65 -72.94
CA VAL A 823 37.30 -37.72 -72.48
C VAL A 823 37.64 -39.10 -71.92
N GLY A 824 36.75 -39.64 -71.08
CA GLY A 824 36.92 -40.99 -70.51
C GLY A 824 36.97 -42.07 -71.60
N ASP A 825 36.10 -41.98 -72.60
CA ASP A 825 36.08 -42.94 -73.71
C ASP A 825 37.36 -42.87 -74.56
N ILE A 826 37.88 -41.66 -74.82
CA ILE A 826 39.14 -41.49 -75.56
C ILE A 826 40.32 -42.09 -74.78
N LEU A 827 40.42 -41.82 -73.47
CA LEU A 827 41.47 -42.43 -72.64
C LEU A 827 41.41 -43.96 -72.71
N ARG A 828 40.21 -44.56 -72.53
CA ARG A 828 40.02 -46.02 -72.63
C ARG A 828 40.38 -46.57 -74.01
N LYS A 829 40.04 -45.85 -75.08
CA LYS A 829 40.38 -46.21 -76.47
C LYS A 829 41.89 -46.30 -76.70
N HIS A 830 42.67 -45.44 -76.05
CA HIS A 830 44.14 -45.47 -76.11
C HIS A 830 44.76 -46.39 -75.05
N GLY A 831 43.98 -47.23 -74.38
CA GLY A 831 44.44 -48.19 -73.38
C GLY A 831 44.76 -47.58 -72.02
N LEU A 832 44.29 -46.36 -71.75
CA LEU A 832 44.47 -45.67 -70.47
C LEU A 832 43.23 -45.82 -69.59
N ASN A 833 43.42 -45.77 -68.28
CA ASN A 833 42.34 -45.83 -67.30
C ASN A 833 41.95 -44.41 -66.84
N PRO A 834 40.79 -43.85 -67.24
CA PRO A 834 40.36 -42.49 -66.87
C PRO A 834 40.40 -42.21 -65.38
N GLU A 835 40.09 -43.22 -64.58
CA GLU A 835 40.02 -43.20 -63.12
C GLU A 835 41.41 -42.95 -62.48
N GLN A 836 42.51 -43.09 -63.23
CA GLN A 836 43.86 -42.74 -62.79
C GLN A 836 44.25 -41.27 -63.07
N TYR A 837 43.40 -40.50 -63.77
CA TYR A 837 43.67 -39.11 -64.12
C TYR A 837 42.78 -38.16 -63.31
N ALA A 838 43.40 -37.34 -62.47
CA ALA A 838 42.69 -36.44 -61.56
C ALA A 838 41.80 -35.40 -62.27
N PHE A 839 42.10 -35.08 -63.54
CA PHE A 839 41.28 -34.16 -64.33
C PHE A 839 39.91 -34.73 -64.73
N TRP A 840 39.75 -36.05 -64.68
CA TRP A 840 38.49 -36.73 -64.97
C TRP A 840 37.85 -37.17 -63.66
N CYS A 841 36.69 -36.61 -63.35
CA CYS A 841 36.01 -36.87 -62.08
C CYS A 841 34.68 -37.57 -62.34
N TYR A 842 34.38 -38.56 -61.51
CA TYR A 842 33.06 -39.16 -61.44
C TYR A 842 32.67 -39.32 -59.98
N ASP A 843 31.62 -38.61 -59.59
CA ASP A 843 31.01 -38.73 -58.28
C ASP A 843 29.67 -39.44 -58.44
N GLU A 844 29.48 -40.53 -57.70
CA GLU A 844 28.19 -41.18 -57.56
C GLU A 844 27.68 -41.04 -56.14
N TRP A 845 26.37 -40.86 -56.02
CA TRP A 845 25.68 -40.88 -54.76
C TRP A 845 24.53 -41.89 -54.83
N PRO A 846 24.30 -42.66 -53.74
CA PRO A 846 23.17 -43.57 -53.67
C PRO A 846 21.86 -42.78 -53.55
N ASP A 847 20.76 -43.51 -53.56
CA ASP A 847 19.46 -42.97 -53.17
C ASP A 847 19.59 -42.37 -51.77
N VAL A 848 19.37 -41.06 -51.67
CA VAL A 848 19.33 -40.35 -50.40
C VAL A 848 17.90 -40.38 -49.93
N TRP A 849 17.67 -41.25 -48.96
CA TRP A 849 16.41 -41.32 -48.24
C TRP A 849 16.48 -40.35 -47.06
N GLY A 850 15.44 -39.55 -46.91
CA GLY A 850 15.24 -38.72 -45.73
C GLY A 850 13.90 -39.07 -45.11
N GLU A 851 13.77 -38.87 -43.81
CA GLU A 851 12.48 -39.01 -43.15
C GLU A 851 11.50 -38.00 -43.75
N GLU A 852 10.31 -38.47 -44.11
CA GLU A 852 9.24 -37.61 -44.57
C GLU A 852 8.84 -36.69 -43.43
N VAL A 853 8.96 -35.40 -43.70
CA VAL A 853 8.53 -34.36 -42.77
C VAL A 853 7.23 -33.82 -43.29
N ILE A 854 6.13 -34.21 -42.65
CA ILE A 854 4.83 -33.60 -42.90
C ILE A 854 4.79 -32.31 -42.09
N THR A 855 4.45 -31.22 -42.78
CA THR A 855 4.14 -29.96 -42.12
C THR A 855 2.64 -29.89 -41.94
N GLU A 856 2.16 -30.03 -40.71
CA GLU A 856 0.77 -29.72 -40.38
C GLU A 856 0.67 -28.24 -40.04
N GLU A 857 -0.23 -27.56 -40.73
CA GLU A 857 -0.67 -26.23 -40.35
C GLU A 857 -1.79 -26.39 -39.33
N SER A 858 -1.49 -26.11 -38.07
CA SER A 858 -2.53 -25.84 -37.08
C SER A 858 -2.65 -24.33 -36.92
N THR A 859 -3.85 -23.85 -36.64
CA THR A 859 -4.02 -22.45 -36.26
C THR A 859 -4.02 -22.43 -34.74
N ASP A 860 -3.14 -21.64 -34.16
CA ASP A 860 -3.19 -21.33 -32.74
C ASP A 860 -4.59 -20.77 -32.43
N PRO A 861 -5.42 -21.48 -31.66
CA PRO A 861 -6.80 -21.07 -31.43
C PRO A 861 -6.89 -19.75 -30.63
N ASP A 862 -5.81 -19.35 -29.96
CA ASP A 862 -5.76 -18.17 -29.10
C ASP A 862 -5.20 -16.94 -29.82
N THR A 863 -4.34 -17.11 -30.83
CA THR A 863 -3.68 -15.99 -31.54
C THR A 863 -4.08 -15.85 -33.02
N GLY A 864 -4.72 -16.87 -33.61
CA GLY A 864 -4.99 -16.92 -35.05
C GLY A 864 -3.73 -17.09 -35.91
N GLU A 865 -2.57 -17.26 -35.27
CA GLU A 865 -1.29 -17.46 -35.92
C GLU A 865 -1.20 -18.90 -36.44
N LYS A 866 -0.70 -19.06 -37.66
CA LYS A 866 -0.51 -20.39 -38.25
C LYS A 866 0.74 -21.01 -37.65
N ILE A 867 0.56 -22.03 -36.83
CA ILE A 867 1.61 -22.88 -36.29
C ILE A 867 1.88 -23.97 -37.32
N TYR A 868 3.11 -24.01 -37.81
CA TYR A 868 3.59 -25.06 -38.71
C TYR A 868 4.38 -26.06 -37.89
N SER A 869 3.76 -27.19 -37.56
CA SER A 869 4.44 -28.27 -36.86
C SER A 869 4.98 -29.27 -37.86
N GLN A 870 6.28 -29.50 -37.80
CA GLN A 870 6.97 -30.48 -38.62
C GLN A 870 7.16 -31.76 -37.82
N TYR A 871 6.49 -32.84 -38.26
CA TYR A 871 6.67 -34.15 -37.65
C TYR A 871 7.32 -35.08 -38.66
N LYS A 872 8.34 -35.79 -38.19
CA LYS A 872 8.95 -36.90 -38.92
C LYS A 872 7.98 -38.07 -38.81
N THR A 873 7.44 -38.51 -39.94
CA THR A 873 6.44 -39.61 -39.97
C THR A 873 7.04 -40.96 -39.63
N GLY A 874 8.38 -41.06 -39.60
CA GLY A 874 9.12 -42.32 -39.50
C GLY A 874 9.25 -43.04 -40.84
N ASP A 875 8.50 -42.60 -41.86
CA ASP A 875 8.61 -43.12 -43.22
C ASP A 875 9.79 -42.45 -43.93
N MET A 876 10.62 -43.27 -44.56
CA MET A 876 11.75 -42.78 -45.36
C MET A 876 11.25 -42.49 -46.78
N ILE A 877 11.26 -41.22 -47.19
CA ILE A 877 11.02 -40.82 -48.58
C ILE A 877 12.33 -40.62 -49.32
N LEU A 878 12.29 -40.90 -50.62
CA LEU A 878 13.43 -40.70 -51.48
C LEU A 878 13.60 -39.20 -51.79
N VAL A 879 14.42 -38.52 -50.98
CA VAL A 879 14.69 -37.08 -51.09
C VAL A 879 15.53 -36.76 -52.32
N LYS A 880 16.46 -37.66 -52.68
CA LYS A 880 17.26 -37.51 -53.89
C LYS A 880 17.59 -38.87 -54.47
N LYS A 881 17.20 -39.08 -55.73
CA LYS A 881 17.53 -40.31 -56.45
C LYS A 881 19.03 -40.49 -56.60
N ALA A 882 19.46 -41.74 -56.57
CA ALA A 882 20.79 -42.19 -56.90
C ALA A 882 21.17 -41.62 -58.26
N GLY A 883 22.39 -41.13 -58.35
CA GLY A 883 22.87 -40.48 -59.55
C GLY A 883 24.37 -40.43 -59.58
N GLY A 884 24.91 -40.47 -60.79
CA GLY A 884 26.30 -40.21 -61.08
C GLY A 884 26.44 -38.88 -61.80
N ARG A 885 27.54 -38.17 -61.56
CA ARG A 885 27.86 -36.95 -62.30
C ARG A 885 29.33 -36.94 -62.65
N TYR A 886 29.58 -36.75 -63.94
CA TYR A 886 30.92 -36.58 -64.46
C TYR A 886 31.33 -35.10 -64.41
N GLY A 887 32.59 -34.84 -64.11
CA GLY A 887 33.21 -33.53 -64.08
C GLY A 887 34.58 -33.54 -64.76
N ILE A 888 35.01 -32.36 -65.21
CA ILE A 888 36.37 -32.14 -65.72
C ILE A 888 37.01 -31.02 -64.92
N ARG A 889 38.23 -31.24 -64.42
CA ARG A 889 39.11 -30.18 -63.95
C ARG A 889 39.83 -29.60 -65.15
N TYR A 890 39.23 -28.55 -65.72
CA TYR A 890 39.64 -28.00 -67.01
C TYR A 890 41.09 -27.52 -67.03
N ASP A 891 41.61 -26.99 -65.92
CA ASP A 891 43.01 -26.53 -65.85
C ASP A 891 43.99 -27.68 -65.97
N GLU A 892 43.76 -28.79 -65.26
CA GLU A 892 44.60 -29.99 -65.35
C GLU A 892 44.50 -30.66 -66.72
N LEU A 893 43.28 -30.76 -67.28
CA LEU A 893 43.08 -31.30 -68.63
C LEU A 893 43.80 -30.47 -69.69
N ALA A 894 43.74 -29.13 -69.57
CA ALA A 894 44.46 -28.24 -70.47
C ALA A 894 45.98 -28.47 -70.39
N MET A 895 46.54 -28.65 -69.19
CA MET A 895 47.97 -28.96 -69.02
C MET A 895 48.35 -30.31 -69.62
N PHE A 896 47.50 -31.33 -69.48
CA PHE A 896 47.69 -32.64 -70.11
C PHE A 896 47.74 -32.53 -71.64
N ILE A 897 46.82 -31.77 -72.22
CA ILE A 897 46.80 -31.50 -73.67
C ILE A 897 48.04 -30.73 -74.12
N LEU A 898 48.47 -29.72 -73.36
CA LEU A 898 49.64 -28.90 -73.68
C LEU A 898 50.95 -29.69 -73.57
N MET A 899 51.06 -30.63 -72.63
CA MET A 899 52.25 -31.49 -72.49
C MET A 899 52.43 -32.46 -73.68
N ALA A 900 51.33 -32.79 -74.38
CA ALA A 900 51.34 -33.66 -75.54
C ALA A 900 51.66 -32.95 -76.86
N MET A 901 51.56 -31.61 -76.88
CA MET A 901 52.03 -30.75 -77.99
C MET A 901 53.56 -30.71 -78.00
#